data_AF-A0A6N6JNL2-F1
#
_entry.id   AF-A0A6N6JNL2-F1
#
_cell.length_a   1.000
_cell.length_b   1.000
_cell.length_c   1.000
_cell.angle_alpha   90.00
_cell.angle_beta   90.00
_cell.angle_gamma   90.00
#
_symmetry.space_group_name_H-M   'P 1'
#
loop_
_entity.id
_entity.type
_entity.pdbx_description
1 polymer ?
#
loop_
_entity_poly.entity_id
_entity_poly.type
_entity_poly.pdbx_seq_one_letter_code
_entity_poly.pdbx_strand_id
1 'polypeptide(L)'
;MAIYHLSAQIIGKGAGRSAVAAAAYRHCAKMEREETAEEIDYSRKGGNAHSEFVVPEGAPTWIARVAQSHTAAEASAFFWNAVEQAEARKDAQLMREIVLALPNELTQEQNITLVRDFVAQELSAHGIVADWAYHDMPNNPHVHVMTSLRPLTDDGFGPKRVAVLGEDGAPLRVSDGKIRYTQFSGSPERLIEMREAWAQIQNHHLAKHGHDIRVDHRSFEEMGIDAVPSTHRGPAADNMDARGEPSELAEKARTAARQNYELFADDPALVLKKITTQKAVFTRHDIAREIHKSECSPEEFQALFYRVGAHEELVPVAAPSFDPFTGDETSEALFSTRSMVVLEHRMVQNIQRLATKQTWAAPANVVDRAFESFEVKRGFALTDQQKMVVRHLTGEAGAAALVGYAGAGKSTAIHTTRTVLQQQGYTVVGGALAGIAADNLRSEAGVESRTLASWEHQWGRGNMLPDAKTVFIMDEAGMVSSDQMERITGRLAEAGAKMIVLGDARQLQPIQAGAAFRAFVDVTGYAELDTVVRQSERWMREAAVAFGSGDAEAGVAAYVDQDKFAWSETSEEARAALIAEWMPHHRAGADVTIMAHRNKDVLALNADARSALQDARALGEDTPFTAERGARSFAEGDRILFLKNERSLNVFNGSTGTVSSAEPNRLEVIVDGHLDPIVVRAHEYNHLDHGYARTIHKEQGNTVDRSFVYLSPTMDAQLSYVALTRHREDVTLYVSREDFRSQGEMVEKMAQDRLQDSTALYRSTVDYKDAIQGFAERRGYPTTRIVVEFVRSNLAYLRERLERLAQHFDRVERPVDRRSSHLSLGSDAQAAVRLHQAQRPLPPQIPHRVHQAGRRLGRDLQAQATAGRAVRRFKRRAHYELNVSDGAKELRDFNKSVRAQFGEEAILHHGSHAPTSESVLLRGQSSEWQSFAQENWQTLFAAQWAEHKTTLQPLKAQDVRAPLLPDTPTEKVRPPMSDPKILIEGVRDMPAIAPERLRVQAAQHPSMEPVIATAKDIAGRIYVQPDRAVERLVDRFQRGQTADTVSEALFREPATLGDVKGTSRLGIANAEQREALKHIPAFIQHTSKVGAAIDQTEGQIKSRHDQTRAAIAVPIRDLSPEAQRFVEDVKSVDKMPNGDEKLRASSELLKNGAALNEVSQFQQSLNDRYGRGRATIEAGRAVDPAFQRMKPAEKATVMTRLDGVATALPAIKKLQTQVQQHERSRDLGKASGRGIER
;
A
#
# COMPACT_ATOMS: atom_id res chain seq x y z
N MET A 1 5.86 -21.74 -1.11
CA MET A 1 6.01 -20.45 -0.41
C MET A 1 7.24 -20.51 0.45
N ALA A 2 7.93 -19.39 0.65
CA ALA A 2 9.08 -19.32 1.53
C ALA A 2 8.66 -19.75 2.94
N ILE A 3 9.37 -20.73 3.49
CA ILE A 3 9.12 -21.30 4.81
C ILE A 3 10.40 -21.27 5.64
N TYR A 4 10.22 -21.03 6.94
CA TYR A 4 11.29 -21.19 7.88
C TYR A 4 11.49 -22.67 8.21
N HIS A 5 12.69 -23.20 7.96
CA HIS A 5 13.12 -24.49 8.52
C HIS A 5 14.63 -24.48 8.77
N LEU A 6 15.00 -24.78 10.02
CA LEU A 6 16.34 -25.16 10.43
C LEU A 6 16.20 -26.26 11.47
N SER A 7 16.73 -27.44 11.18
CA SER A 7 16.86 -28.53 12.13
C SER A 7 18.32 -28.94 12.28
N ALA A 8 18.72 -29.38 13.47
CA ALA A 8 20.08 -29.85 13.72
C ALA A 8 20.04 -31.20 14.46
N GLN A 9 20.81 -32.17 13.98
CA GLN A 9 20.92 -33.50 14.60
C GLN A 9 22.39 -33.92 14.73
N ILE A 10 22.69 -34.78 15.70
CA ILE A 10 24.03 -35.36 15.86
C ILE A 10 24.07 -36.74 15.22
N ILE A 11 25.10 -36.98 14.40
CA ILE A 11 25.41 -38.31 13.87
C ILE A 11 26.59 -38.87 14.68
N GLY A 12 26.45 -40.10 15.18
CA GLY A 12 27.47 -40.73 16.01
C GLY A 12 27.47 -42.26 15.94
N LYS A 13 28.58 -42.87 16.36
CA LYS A 13 28.83 -44.33 16.31
C LYS A 13 27.83 -45.13 17.17
N GLY A 14 27.30 -44.53 18.25
CA GLY A 14 26.39 -45.19 19.20
C GLY A 14 25.07 -45.69 18.59
N ALA A 15 24.64 -45.11 17.46
CA ALA A 15 23.45 -45.54 16.71
C ALA A 15 23.81 -46.38 15.45
N GLY A 16 25.06 -46.84 15.32
CA GLY A 16 25.55 -47.55 14.14
C GLY A 16 25.69 -46.67 12.89
N ARG A 17 25.65 -45.34 13.02
CA ARG A 17 25.73 -44.40 11.90
C ARG A 17 27.19 -43.99 11.65
N SER A 18 27.57 -43.90 10.37
CA SER A 18 28.87 -43.40 9.90
C SER A 18 28.74 -41.98 9.36
N ALA A 19 29.75 -41.15 9.62
CA ALA A 19 29.89 -39.83 9.04
C ALA A 19 30.21 -39.90 7.53
N VAL A 20 31.10 -40.81 7.13
CA VAL A 20 31.44 -41.04 5.71
C VAL A 20 30.20 -41.51 4.93
N ALA A 21 29.41 -42.43 5.51
CA ALA A 21 28.17 -42.90 4.89
C ALA A 21 27.11 -41.78 4.75
N ALA A 22 26.99 -40.94 5.77
CA ALA A 22 26.08 -39.80 5.73
C ALA A 22 26.50 -38.80 4.64
N ALA A 23 27.79 -38.45 4.58
CA ALA A 23 28.34 -37.55 3.58
C ALA A 23 28.14 -38.09 2.15
N ALA A 24 28.47 -39.35 1.89
CA ALA A 24 28.27 -39.99 0.59
C ALA A 24 26.81 -39.89 0.12
N TYR A 25 25.86 -40.09 1.05
CA TYR A 25 24.43 -40.00 0.77
C TYR A 25 23.95 -38.59 0.41
N ARG A 26 24.51 -37.54 1.04
CA ARG A 26 24.14 -36.13 0.77
C ARG A 26 24.78 -35.62 -0.52
N HIS A 27 26.06 -35.90 -0.72
CA HIS A 27 26.77 -35.53 -1.94
C HIS A 27 26.29 -36.32 -3.18
N CYS A 28 25.47 -37.35 -3.00
CA CYS A 28 25.13 -38.31 -4.06
C CYS A 28 26.41 -38.81 -4.76
N ALA A 29 27.40 -39.20 -3.95
CA ALA A 29 28.74 -39.52 -4.40
C ALA A 29 29.14 -40.93 -3.96
N LYS A 30 30.25 -41.39 -4.54
CA LYS A 30 30.91 -42.63 -4.16
C LYS A 30 32.07 -42.30 -3.22
N MET A 31 32.07 -42.86 -2.01
CA MET A 31 33.10 -42.64 -0.99
C MET A 31 33.52 -43.96 -0.36
N GLU A 32 34.80 -44.11 -0.05
CA GLU A 32 35.34 -45.26 0.69
C GLU A 32 35.45 -44.92 2.17
N ARG A 33 34.95 -45.82 3.03
CA ARG A 33 35.10 -45.74 4.48
C ARG A 33 36.33 -46.55 4.91
N GLU A 34 37.40 -45.86 5.31
CA GLU A 34 38.70 -46.47 5.61
C GLU A 34 38.66 -47.40 6.84
N GLU A 35 37.83 -47.08 7.85
CA GLU A 35 37.70 -47.89 9.09
C GLU A 35 37.21 -49.32 8.80
N THR A 36 36.41 -49.50 7.73
CA THR A 36 35.80 -50.80 7.38
C THR A 36 36.16 -51.31 5.98
N ALA A 37 36.95 -50.54 5.20
CA ALA A 37 37.22 -50.78 3.78
C ALA A 37 35.94 -51.01 2.96
N GLU A 38 34.86 -50.31 3.34
CA GLU A 38 33.56 -50.40 2.68
C GLU A 38 33.41 -49.29 1.65
N GLU A 39 33.00 -49.66 0.44
CA GLU A 39 32.73 -48.72 -0.64
C GLU A 39 31.24 -48.34 -0.65
N ILE A 40 30.95 -47.06 -0.42
CA ILE A 40 29.58 -46.53 -0.30
C ILE A 40 29.26 -45.73 -1.56
N ASP A 41 28.36 -46.25 -2.40
CA ASP A 41 28.04 -45.66 -3.71
C ASP A 41 26.60 -45.12 -3.78
N TYR A 42 26.47 -43.79 -3.74
CA TYR A 42 25.21 -43.09 -4.01
C TYR A 42 25.25 -42.25 -5.30
N SER A 43 26.20 -42.50 -6.21
CA SER A 43 26.39 -41.74 -7.47
C SER A 43 25.19 -41.77 -8.41
N ARG A 44 24.32 -42.79 -8.29
CA ARG A 44 23.10 -42.93 -9.09
C ARG A 44 21.91 -42.14 -8.55
N LYS A 45 22.04 -41.52 -7.38
CA LYS A 45 20.98 -40.76 -6.74
C LYS A 45 20.94 -39.34 -7.33
N GLY A 46 19.85 -39.00 -8.02
CA GLY A 46 19.66 -37.65 -8.58
C GLY A 46 19.29 -36.62 -7.51
N GLY A 47 19.26 -35.34 -7.92
CA GLY A 47 18.72 -34.27 -7.10
C GLY A 47 19.72 -33.53 -6.21
N ASN A 48 21.01 -33.91 -6.19
CA ASN A 48 22.06 -33.02 -5.69
C ASN A 48 22.40 -32.00 -6.78
N ALA A 49 22.14 -30.74 -6.49
CA ALA A 49 22.24 -29.64 -7.44
C ALA A 49 23.55 -28.86 -7.27
N HIS A 50 24.14 -28.88 -6.07
CA HIS A 50 25.40 -28.21 -5.77
C HIS A 50 26.02 -28.74 -4.47
N SER A 51 27.34 -28.76 -4.35
CA SER A 51 28.01 -29.19 -3.11
C SER A 51 29.31 -28.45 -2.88
N GLU A 52 29.60 -28.15 -1.62
CA GLU A 52 30.82 -27.46 -1.21
C GLU A 52 31.36 -27.99 0.11
N PHE A 53 32.68 -28.03 0.20
CA PHE A 53 33.40 -28.34 1.41
C PHE A 53 34.18 -27.11 1.86
N VAL A 54 33.68 -26.43 2.89
CA VAL A 54 34.19 -25.14 3.37
C VAL A 54 35.00 -25.33 4.64
N VAL A 55 36.25 -24.91 4.61
CA VAL A 55 37.14 -24.86 5.78
C VAL A 55 37.25 -23.43 6.31
N PRO A 56 37.39 -23.24 7.64
CA PRO A 56 37.60 -21.91 8.22
C PRO A 56 38.88 -21.24 7.74
N GLU A 57 38.91 -19.91 7.83
CA GLU A 57 40.13 -19.15 7.61
C GLU A 57 41.20 -19.53 8.65
N GLY A 58 42.46 -19.69 8.21
CA GLY A 58 43.55 -20.18 9.05
C GLY A 58 43.50 -21.68 9.35
N ALA A 59 42.70 -22.46 8.61
CA ALA A 59 42.69 -23.92 8.75
C ALA A 59 44.09 -24.53 8.50
N PRO A 60 44.46 -25.58 9.25
CA PRO A 60 45.72 -26.29 9.08
C PRO A 60 46.00 -26.74 7.64
N THR A 61 47.27 -26.74 7.26
CA THR A 61 47.71 -27.03 5.87
C THR A 61 47.21 -28.39 5.36
N TRP A 62 47.10 -29.39 6.25
CA TRP A 62 46.68 -30.73 5.90
C TRP A 62 45.25 -30.79 5.34
N ILE A 63 44.32 -29.98 5.84
CA ILE A 63 42.94 -29.94 5.35
C ILE A 63 42.72 -28.84 4.32
N ALA A 64 43.39 -27.69 4.48
CA ALA A 64 43.30 -26.59 3.53
C ALA A 64 43.76 -27.00 2.11
N ARG A 65 44.86 -27.77 2.02
CA ARG A 65 45.35 -28.28 0.74
C ARG A 65 44.34 -29.23 0.09
N VAL A 66 43.72 -30.10 0.87
CA VAL A 66 42.73 -31.07 0.36
C VAL A 66 41.49 -30.34 -0.16
N ALA A 67 40.93 -29.41 0.62
CA ALA A 67 39.77 -28.60 0.22
C ALA A 67 40.00 -27.79 -1.06
N GLN A 68 41.23 -27.35 -1.34
CA GLN A 68 41.58 -26.59 -2.55
C GLN A 68 41.87 -27.45 -3.79
N SER A 69 42.37 -28.68 -3.60
CA SER A 69 42.89 -29.52 -4.70
C SER A 69 41.96 -30.64 -5.13
N HIS A 70 40.87 -30.85 -4.41
CA HIS A 70 39.92 -31.94 -4.63
C HIS A 70 38.51 -31.41 -4.80
N THR A 71 37.63 -32.23 -5.38
CA THR A 71 36.19 -31.94 -5.40
C THR A 71 35.62 -31.93 -3.97
N ALA A 72 34.47 -31.29 -3.78
CA ALA A 72 33.80 -31.25 -2.47
C ALA A 72 33.57 -32.65 -1.88
N ALA A 73 33.18 -33.62 -2.72
CA ALA A 73 32.96 -35.00 -2.29
C ALA A 73 34.25 -35.70 -1.86
N GLU A 74 35.36 -35.51 -2.58
CA GLU A 74 36.66 -36.09 -2.22
C GLU A 74 37.22 -35.46 -0.93
N ALA A 75 37.12 -34.14 -0.80
CA ALA A 75 37.54 -33.44 0.41
C ALA A 75 36.69 -33.84 1.63
N SER A 76 35.37 -33.99 1.42
CA SER A 76 34.43 -34.51 2.41
C SER A 76 34.80 -35.94 2.84
N ALA A 77 35.07 -36.85 1.90
CA ALA A 77 35.47 -38.21 2.19
C ALA A 77 36.76 -38.26 3.04
N PHE A 78 37.78 -37.49 2.65
CA PHE A 78 39.02 -37.39 3.40
C PHE A 78 38.79 -36.86 4.83
N PHE A 79 38.02 -35.78 4.97
CA PHE A 79 37.77 -35.16 6.27
C PHE A 79 36.99 -36.06 7.23
N TRP A 80 35.91 -36.68 6.75
CA TRP A 80 35.06 -37.51 7.61
C TRP A 80 35.73 -38.84 8.00
N ASN A 81 36.61 -39.39 7.15
CA ASN A 81 37.49 -40.50 7.55
C ASN A 81 38.45 -40.06 8.68
N ALA A 82 39.06 -38.88 8.58
CA ALA A 82 39.91 -38.35 9.65
C ALA A 82 39.14 -38.13 10.97
N VAL A 83 37.89 -37.67 10.91
CA VAL A 83 37.01 -37.53 12.09
C VAL A 83 36.67 -38.89 12.71
N GLU A 84 36.31 -39.90 11.91
CA GLU A 84 35.99 -41.24 12.41
C GLU A 84 37.19 -41.93 13.06
N GLN A 85 38.40 -41.71 12.54
CA GLN A 85 39.65 -42.22 13.09
C GLN A 85 40.05 -41.52 14.40
N ALA A 86 39.82 -40.21 14.52
CA ALA A 86 40.12 -39.44 15.72
C ALA A 86 39.22 -39.79 16.92
N GLU A 87 38.07 -40.45 16.68
CA GLU A 87 37.08 -40.77 17.71
C GLU A 87 37.14 -42.27 18.12
N ALA A 88 37.87 -42.55 19.20
CA ALA A 88 38.11 -43.91 19.71
C ALA A 88 36.95 -44.54 20.51
N ARG A 89 35.92 -43.76 20.90
CA ARG A 89 34.81 -44.27 21.71
C ARG A 89 33.70 -44.85 20.84
N LYS A 90 33.10 -45.97 21.30
CA LYS A 90 31.99 -46.64 20.60
C LYS A 90 30.71 -45.81 20.51
N ASP A 91 30.53 -44.85 21.43
CA ASP A 91 29.40 -43.91 21.48
C ASP A 91 29.77 -42.51 20.98
N ALA A 92 30.90 -42.37 20.27
CA ALA A 92 31.39 -41.07 19.85
C ALA A 92 30.43 -40.35 18.90
N GLN A 93 30.21 -39.05 19.17
CA GLN A 93 29.55 -38.12 18.26
C GLN A 93 30.56 -37.67 17.20
N LEU A 94 30.20 -37.83 15.93
CA LEU A 94 31.09 -37.62 14.78
C LEU A 94 30.84 -36.26 14.11
N MET A 95 29.59 -35.95 13.79
CA MET A 95 29.22 -34.71 13.12
C MET A 95 27.90 -34.14 13.63
N ARG A 96 27.66 -32.85 13.36
CA ARG A 96 26.33 -32.25 13.43
C ARG A 96 25.83 -32.03 12.01
N GLU A 97 24.63 -32.51 11.72
CA GLU A 97 23.95 -32.24 10.46
C GLU A 97 22.87 -31.19 10.70
N ILE A 98 22.95 -30.09 9.97
CA ILE A 98 21.95 -29.01 9.92
C ILE A 98 21.20 -29.15 8.60
N VAL A 99 19.87 -29.18 8.65
CA VAL A 99 19.03 -29.19 7.44
C VAL A 99 18.28 -27.87 7.35
N LEU A 100 18.42 -27.20 6.21
CA LEU A 100 17.81 -25.90 5.95
C LEU A 100 16.85 -26.02 4.76
N ALA A 101 15.61 -25.54 4.91
CA ALA A 101 14.73 -25.39 3.76
C ALA A 101 15.03 -24.08 3.04
N LEU A 102 15.13 -24.14 1.73
CA LEU A 102 15.40 -22.99 0.88
C LEU A 102 14.09 -22.46 0.29
N PRO A 103 13.96 -21.15 0.00
CA PRO A 103 12.73 -20.64 -0.59
C PRO A 103 12.53 -21.10 -2.04
N ASN A 104 11.28 -21.46 -2.40
CA ASN A 104 10.88 -21.77 -3.78
C ASN A 104 10.88 -20.53 -4.68
N GLU A 105 10.79 -19.36 -4.06
CA GLU A 105 10.80 -18.06 -4.71
C GLU A 105 12.17 -17.70 -5.28
N LEU A 106 13.23 -18.27 -4.71
CA LEU A 106 14.61 -18.04 -5.12
C LEU A 106 15.04 -19.06 -6.18
N THR A 107 15.84 -18.62 -7.15
CA THR A 107 16.44 -19.54 -8.13
C THR A 107 17.53 -20.40 -7.48
N GLN A 108 17.92 -21.50 -8.14
CA GLN A 108 18.98 -22.42 -7.68
C GLN A 108 20.26 -21.67 -7.25
N GLU A 109 20.76 -20.75 -8.09
CA GLU A 109 21.95 -19.95 -7.81
C GLU A 109 21.78 -18.99 -6.62
N GLN A 110 20.57 -18.44 -6.45
CA GLN A 110 20.25 -17.53 -5.35
C GLN A 110 20.19 -18.30 -4.04
N ASN A 111 19.62 -19.50 -4.06
CA ASN A 111 19.62 -20.44 -2.94
C ASN A 111 21.03 -20.89 -2.57
N ILE A 112 21.89 -21.19 -3.54
CA ILE A 112 23.32 -21.47 -3.31
C ILE A 112 24.00 -20.29 -2.61
N THR A 113 23.76 -19.07 -3.07
CA THR A 113 24.34 -17.86 -2.47
C THR A 113 23.84 -17.63 -1.04
N LEU A 114 22.55 -17.85 -0.80
CA LEU A 114 21.92 -17.78 0.51
C LEU A 114 22.56 -18.77 1.49
N VAL A 115 22.82 -20.01 1.04
CA VAL A 115 23.50 -21.02 1.86
C VAL A 115 24.95 -20.65 2.12
N ARG A 116 25.69 -20.19 1.11
CA ARG A 116 27.07 -19.71 1.26
C ARG A 116 27.17 -18.60 2.30
N ASP A 117 26.27 -17.62 2.23
CA ASP A 117 26.19 -16.56 3.23
C ASP A 117 25.97 -17.19 4.61
N PHE A 118 24.95 -18.01 4.81
CA PHE A 118 24.72 -18.65 6.11
C PHE A 118 25.93 -19.45 6.63
N VAL A 119 26.57 -20.26 5.78
CA VAL A 119 27.77 -21.04 6.13
C VAL A 119 28.91 -20.13 6.54
N ALA A 120 29.14 -19.04 5.81
CA ALA A 120 30.23 -18.13 6.10
C ALA A 120 30.02 -17.36 7.41
N GLN A 121 28.81 -16.81 7.63
CA GLN A 121 28.49 -15.99 8.81
C GLN A 121 28.38 -16.84 10.09
N GLU A 122 27.70 -17.99 10.02
CA GLU A 122 27.32 -18.74 11.22
C GLU A 122 28.23 -19.95 11.51
N LEU A 123 29.02 -20.44 10.54
CA LEU A 123 29.87 -21.62 10.72
C LEU A 123 31.35 -21.29 10.54
N SER A 124 31.79 -20.93 9.33
CA SER A 124 33.21 -20.78 9.02
C SER A 124 33.86 -19.64 9.81
N ALA A 125 33.17 -18.52 10.02
CA ALA A 125 33.63 -17.41 10.88
C ALA A 125 33.86 -17.82 12.34
N HIS A 126 33.25 -18.93 12.79
CA HIS A 126 33.42 -19.48 14.13
C HIS A 126 34.44 -20.62 14.20
N GLY A 127 35.24 -20.83 13.14
CA GLY A 127 36.25 -21.89 13.09
C GLY A 127 35.67 -23.27 12.80
N ILE A 128 34.40 -23.37 12.39
CA ILE A 128 33.71 -24.64 12.16
C ILE A 128 33.82 -25.03 10.68
N VAL A 129 34.25 -26.26 10.39
CA VAL A 129 34.22 -26.83 9.03
C VAL A 129 32.77 -27.09 8.64
N ALA A 130 32.38 -26.69 7.44
CA ALA A 130 31.03 -26.86 6.90
C ALA A 130 31.07 -27.59 5.56
N ASP A 131 30.62 -28.83 5.56
CA ASP A 131 30.47 -29.68 4.38
C ASP A 131 29.00 -29.73 3.98
N TRP A 132 28.61 -29.21 2.82
CA TRP A 132 27.20 -29.07 2.48
C TRP A 132 26.83 -29.49 1.06
N ALA A 133 25.62 -30.02 0.94
CA ALA A 133 25.03 -30.49 -0.31
C ALA A 133 23.61 -29.93 -0.46
N TYR A 134 23.40 -29.14 -1.50
CA TYR A 134 22.13 -28.55 -1.87
C TYR A 134 21.37 -29.49 -2.81
N HIS A 135 20.19 -29.92 -2.36
CA HIS A 135 19.25 -30.64 -3.19
C HIS A 135 18.19 -29.70 -3.76
N ASP A 136 18.24 -29.47 -5.07
CA ASP A 136 17.23 -28.70 -5.79
C ASP A 136 16.13 -29.63 -6.28
N MET A 137 15.01 -29.59 -5.59
CA MET A 137 13.92 -30.48 -5.89
C MET A 137 12.59 -29.73 -5.95
N PRO A 138 11.67 -30.12 -6.86
CA PRO A 138 10.44 -29.37 -7.09
C PRO A 138 9.65 -29.15 -5.79
N ASN A 139 9.38 -27.87 -5.48
CA ASN A 139 8.65 -27.41 -4.28
C ASN A 139 9.32 -27.69 -2.92
N ASN A 140 10.50 -28.31 -2.91
CA ASN A 140 11.30 -28.64 -1.72
C ASN A 140 12.81 -28.53 -2.02
N PRO A 141 13.34 -27.32 -2.25
CA PRO A 141 14.77 -27.10 -2.26
C PRO A 141 15.26 -27.06 -0.81
N HIS A 142 16.28 -27.85 -0.50
CA HIS A 142 16.87 -27.90 0.84
C HIS A 142 18.35 -28.20 0.79
N VAL A 143 19.09 -27.76 1.81
CA VAL A 143 20.51 -28.08 1.96
C VAL A 143 20.75 -28.87 3.23
N HIS A 144 21.63 -29.86 3.13
CA HIS A 144 22.24 -30.51 4.28
C HIS A 144 23.62 -29.91 4.51
N VAL A 145 23.87 -29.38 5.71
CA VAL A 145 25.15 -28.80 6.15
C VAL A 145 25.70 -29.63 7.30
N MET A 146 26.76 -30.37 7.06
CA MET A 146 27.43 -31.26 8.00
C MET A 146 28.65 -30.52 8.59
N THR A 147 28.70 -30.40 9.91
CA THR A 147 29.69 -29.56 10.59
C THR A 147 30.58 -30.33 11.55
N SER A 148 31.83 -29.89 11.68
CA SER A 148 32.76 -30.44 12.66
C SER A 148 32.30 -30.17 14.10
N LEU A 149 32.63 -31.09 15.02
CA LEU A 149 32.32 -30.96 16.45
C LEU A 149 33.53 -30.48 17.27
N ARG A 150 34.69 -30.35 16.63
CA ARG A 150 35.99 -30.02 17.23
C ARG A 150 36.68 -28.93 16.41
N PRO A 151 37.47 -28.06 17.06
CA PRO A 151 38.34 -27.14 16.35
C PRO A 151 39.44 -27.92 15.62
N LEU A 152 39.92 -27.37 14.51
CA LEU A 152 41.08 -27.90 13.81
C LEU A 152 42.37 -27.45 14.50
N THR A 153 43.39 -28.30 14.47
CA THR A 153 44.75 -28.02 14.96
C THR A 153 45.76 -28.52 13.95
N ASP A 154 47.00 -28.03 14.00
CA ASP A 154 48.07 -28.48 13.09
C ASP A 154 48.28 -30.00 13.12
N ASP A 155 48.09 -30.61 14.29
CA ASP A 155 48.20 -32.05 14.51
C ASP A 155 46.85 -32.82 14.44
N GLY A 156 45.77 -32.21 13.92
CA GLY A 156 44.46 -32.88 13.76
C GLY A 156 43.28 -32.12 14.38
N PHE A 157 42.66 -32.68 15.43
CA PHE A 157 41.45 -32.14 16.05
C PHE A 157 41.64 -31.81 17.54
N GLY A 158 41.25 -30.59 17.94
CA GLY A 158 41.31 -30.14 19.33
C GLY A 158 40.16 -30.63 20.23
N PRO A 159 40.04 -30.09 21.45
CA PRO A 159 39.02 -30.52 22.41
C PRO A 159 37.62 -30.02 22.03
N LYS A 160 36.59 -30.85 22.27
CA LYS A 160 35.16 -30.47 22.08
C LYS A 160 34.71 -29.32 23.00
N ARG A 161 35.40 -29.13 24.13
CA ARG A 161 35.19 -28.00 25.06
C ARG A 161 36.39 -27.07 25.00
N VAL A 162 36.14 -25.81 24.71
CA VAL A 162 37.15 -24.75 24.55
C VAL A 162 36.97 -23.69 25.63
N ALA A 163 38.06 -23.05 26.04
CA ALA A 163 37.99 -21.97 27.02
C ALA A 163 37.32 -20.73 26.41
N VAL A 164 36.48 -20.04 27.17
CA VAL A 164 35.92 -18.75 26.77
C VAL A 164 36.98 -17.69 27.01
N LEU A 165 37.34 -16.91 26.01
CA LEU A 165 38.37 -15.88 26.09
C LEU A 165 37.74 -14.49 26.33
N GLY A 166 38.45 -13.61 27.03
CA GLY A 166 38.10 -12.21 27.25
C GLY A 166 38.59 -11.31 26.11
N GLU A 167 38.30 -10.01 26.19
CA GLU A 167 38.71 -9.02 25.18
C GLU A 167 40.24 -8.91 25.04
N ASP A 168 40.99 -9.36 26.04
CA ASP A 168 42.46 -9.44 26.09
C ASP A 168 43.02 -10.78 25.56
N GLY A 169 42.15 -11.69 25.09
CA GLY A 169 42.52 -13.03 24.66
C GLY A 169 42.84 -14.00 25.80
N ALA A 170 42.70 -13.59 27.07
CA ALA A 170 42.93 -14.45 28.22
C ALA A 170 41.68 -15.28 28.57
N PRO A 171 41.81 -16.51 29.10
CA PRO A 171 40.65 -17.30 29.51
C PRO A 171 39.84 -16.61 30.61
N LEU A 172 38.56 -16.35 30.34
CA LEU A 172 37.62 -15.82 31.31
C LEU A 172 37.47 -16.78 32.49
N ARG A 173 37.54 -16.23 33.68
CA ARG A 173 37.35 -16.97 34.93
C ARG A 173 36.01 -16.64 35.55
N VAL A 174 35.33 -17.66 36.04
CA VAL A 174 34.13 -17.49 36.89
C VAL A 174 34.55 -17.07 38.30
N SER A 175 33.59 -16.61 39.11
CA SER A 175 33.82 -16.03 40.44
C SER A 175 34.57 -16.94 41.43
N ASP A 176 34.65 -18.25 41.16
CA ASP A 176 35.44 -19.23 41.93
C ASP A 176 36.89 -19.40 41.44
N GLY A 177 37.33 -18.60 40.46
CA GLY A 177 38.68 -18.63 39.89
C GLY A 177 38.90 -19.68 38.79
N LYS A 178 37.93 -20.52 38.47
CA LYS A 178 38.05 -21.53 37.39
C LYS A 178 37.84 -20.91 36.01
N ILE A 179 38.51 -21.47 35.01
CA ILE A 179 38.34 -21.10 33.61
C ILE A 179 36.94 -21.52 33.15
N ARG A 180 36.22 -20.60 32.51
CA ARG A 180 34.93 -20.85 31.88
C ARG A 180 35.15 -21.59 30.55
N TYR A 181 34.48 -22.73 30.36
CA TYR A 181 34.53 -23.50 29.12
C TYR A 181 33.17 -23.51 28.43
N THR A 182 33.17 -23.49 27.10
CA THR A 182 31.99 -23.68 26.25
C THR A 182 32.19 -24.84 25.28
N GLN A 183 31.10 -25.34 24.68
CA GLN A 183 31.17 -26.35 23.62
C GLN A 183 31.55 -25.66 22.31
N PHE A 184 32.57 -26.20 21.63
CA PHE A 184 33.10 -25.61 20.40
C PHE A 184 32.04 -25.52 19.29
N SER A 185 31.29 -26.60 19.08
CA SER A 185 30.23 -26.67 18.08
C SER A 185 28.96 -25.87 18.43
N GLY A 186 29.04 -24.94 19.39
CA GLY A 186 27.91 -24.17 19.90
C GLY A 186 27.06 -24.91 20.95
N SER A 187 26.55 -24.13 21.90
CA SER A 187 25.58 -24.54 22.93
C SER A 187 24.13 -24.46 22.41
N PRO A 188 23.11 -24.93 23.17
CA PRO A 188 21.71 -24.73 22.81
C PRO A 188 21.34 -23.25 22.57
N GLU A 189 21.94 -22.32 23.31
CA GLU A 189 21.74 -20.88 23.13
C GLU A 189 22.27 -20.41 21.77
N ARG A 190 23.43 -20.93 21.34
CA ARG A 190 23.98 -20.64 20.00
C ARG A 190 23.09 -21.18 18.88
N LEU A 191 22.37 -22.28 19.10
CA LEU A 191 21.39 -22.78 18.14
C LEU A 191 20.19 -21.83 18.00
N ILE A 192 19.77 -21.14 19.05
CA ILE A 192 18.69 -20.13 19.00
C ILE A 192 19.16 -18.92 18.18
N GLU A 193 20.37 -18.42 18.44
CA GLU A 193 20.97 -17.33 17.65
C GLU A 193 21.11 -17.71 16.17
N MET A 194 21.59 -18.92 15.88
CA MET A 194 21.75 -19.42 14.51
C MET A 194 20.40 -19.59 13.80
N ARG A 195 19.34 -19.92 14.55
CA ARG A 195 17.97 -19.96 14.05
C ARG A 195 17.46 -18.57 13.67
N GLU A 196 17.69 -17.58 14.51
CA GLU A 196 17.39 -16.18 14.22
C GLU A 196 18.16 -15.67 13.00
N ALA A 197 19.47 -15.90 12.98
CA ALA A 197 20.35 -15.54 11.87
C ALA A 197 19.87 -16.17 10.56
N TRP A 198 19.44 -17.45 10.57
CA TRP A 198 18.87 -18.09 9.39
C TRP A 198 17.64 -17.37 8.84
N ALA A 199 16.68 -16.99 9.70
CA ALA A 199 15.51 -16.23 9.25
C ALA A 199 15.89 -14.84 8.74
N GLN A 200 16.83 -14.16 9.40
CA GLN A 200 17.30 -12.84 8.98
C GLN A 200 18.00 -12.90 7.62
N ILE A 201 18.87 -13.89 7.41
CA ILE A 201 19.58 -14.12 6.15
C ILE A 201 18.57 -14.53 5.07
N GLN A 202 17.66 -15.46 5.35
CA GLN A 202 16.63 -15.86 4.40
C GLN A 202 15.71 -14.69 4.02
N ASN A 203 15.27 -13.87 4.98
CA ASN A 203 14.49 -12.65 4.71
C ASN A 203 15.28 -11.61 3.92
N HIS A 204 16.56 -11.46 4.23
CA HIS A 204 17.45 -10.61 3.47
C HIS A 204 17.54 -11.09 2.03
N HIS A 205 17.63 -12.40 1.79
CA HIS A 205 17.66 -13.00 0.45
C HIS A 205 16.28 -12.96 -0.26
N LEU A 206 15.17 -13.09 0.45
CA LEU A 206 13.83 -12.91 -0.13
C LEU A 206 13.60 -11.46 -0.56
N ALA A 207 13.88 -10.51 0.32
CA ALA A 207 13.91 -9.09 -0.02
C ALA A 207 14.92 -8.82 -1.13
N LYS A 208 16.07 -9.52 -1.09
CA LYS A 208 17.12 -9.46 -2.12
C LYS A 208 16.61 -9.81 -3.49
N HIS A 209 15.69 -10.74 -3.60
CA HIS A 209 15.19 -11.17 -4.90
C HIS A 209 13.78 -10.64 -5.19
N GLY A 210 13.31 -9.64 -4.43
CA GLY A 210 12.06 -8.91 -4.67
C GLY A 210 10.81 -9.58 -4.15
N HIS A 211 10.95 -10.56 -3.26
CA HIS A 211 9.82 -11.20 -2.63
C HIS A 211 9.43 -10.39 -1.39
N ASP A 212 8.17 -9.98 -1.31
CA ASP A 212 7.55 -9.33 -0.14
C ASP A 212 7.19 -10.35 0.96
N ILE A 213 7.67 -11.59 0.81
CA ILE A 213 7.46 -12.67 1.77
C ILE A 213 8.55 -12.57 2.83
N ARG A 214 8.15 -12.75 4.08
CA ARG A 214 9.05 -12.79 5.24
C ARG A 214 8.74 -14.02 6.08
N VAL A 215 9.78 -14.61 6.64
CA VAL A 215 9.77 -15.76 7.54
C VAL A 215 10.18 -15.34 8.95
N ASP A 216 9.66 -16.01 9.98
CA ASP A 216 10.02 -15.78 11.39
C ASP A 216 10.70 -17.05 11.94
N HIS A 217 11.77 -16.89 12.73
CA HIS A 217 12.52 -18.00 13.30
C HIS A 217 11.90 -18.57 14.57
N ARG A 218 11.09 -17.74 15.25
CA ARG A 218 10.43 -18.11 16.50
C ARG A 218 9.53 -19.29 16.22
N SER A 219 9.56 -20.26 17.13
CA SER A 219 8.62 -21.37 17.10
C SER A 219 7.19 -20.84 17.20
N PHE A 220 6.23 -21.63 16.73
CA PHE A 220 4.83 -21.33 16.99
C PHE A 220 4.60 -21.18 18.51
N GLU A 221 5.22 -22.00 19.36
CA GLU A 221 5.20 -21.86 20.83
C GLU A 221 5.72 -20.50 21.35
N GLU A 222 6.86 -19.99 20.86
CA GLU A 222 7.42 -18.68 21.25
C GLU A 222 6.58 -17.51 20.74
N MET A 223 5.91 -17.68 19.59
CA MET A 223 4.88 -16.75 19.13
C MET A 223 3.56 -16.95 19.89
N GLY A 224 3.45 -17.99 20.72
CA GLY A 224 2.24 -18.45 21.43
C GLY A 224 1.14 -18.99 20.51
N ILE A 225 1.49 -19.36 19.29
CA ILE A 225 0.63 -20.05 18.33
C ILE A 225 0.72 -21.54 18.66
N ASP A 226 -0.36 -22.16 19.10
CA ASP A 226 -0.44 -23.60 19.33
C ASP A 226 -0.79 -24.34 18.03
N ALA A 227 0.10 -24.25 17.02
CA ALA A 227 -0.06 -24.90 15.73
C ALA A 227 1.08 -25.90 15.51
N VAL A 228 0.86 -26.95 14.71
CA VAL A 228 1.93 -27.86 14.29
C VAL A 228 2.74 -27.21 13.17
N PRO A 229 4.05 -27.00 13.35
CA PRO A 229 4.89 -26.58 12.23
C PRO A 229 4.72 -27.54 11.06
N SER A 230 4.43 -27.03 9.87
CA SER A 230 4.29 -27.87 8.67
C SER A 230 5.56 -28.70 8.48
N THR A 231 5.42 -30.02 8.38
CA THR A 231 6.58 -30.89 8.10
C THR A 231 6.93 -30.76 6.62
N HIS A 232 8.21 -30.57 6.35
CA HIS A 232 8.72 -30.40 4.99
C HIS A 232 8.52 -31.67 4.15
N ARG A 233 7.73 -31.55 3.09
CA ARG A 233 7.34 -32.67 2.20
C ARG A 233 8.38 -32.89 1.12
N GLY A 234 9.19 -33.94 1.28
CA GLY A 234 10.27 -34.29 0.35
C GLY A 234 9.77 -34.64 -1.06
N PRO A 235 10.59 -34.50 -2.10
CA PRO A 235 10.24 -34.89 -3.48
C PRO A 235 10.16 -36.41 -3.67
N ALA A 236 10.90 -37.17 -2.86
CA ALA A 236 10.70 -38.61 -2.76
C ALA A 236 9.25 -38.93 -2.32
N ALA A 237 8.66 -38.06 -1.50
CA ALA A 237 7.29 -38.18 -1.06
C ALA A 237 6.27 -37.82 -2.13
N ASP A 238 6.52 -36.73 -2.85
CA ASP A 238 5.68 -36.28 -3.96
C ASP A 238 5.69 -37.27 -5.13
N ASN A 239 6.86 -37.85 -5.44
CA ASN A 239 7.01 -38.86 -6.49
C ASN A 239 6.39 -40.21 -6.12
N MET A 240 6.40 -40.58 -4.83
CA MET A 240 5.69 -41.77 -4.34
C MET A 240 4.18 -41.57 -4.45
N ASP A 241 3.66 -40.44 -3.97
CA ASP A 241 2.22 -40.11 -4.08
C ASP A 241 1.72 -40.01 -5.52
N ALA A 242 2.50 -39.40 -6.42
CA ALA A 242 2.17 -39.30 -7.85
C ALA A 242 2.11 -40.67 -8.54
N ARG A 243 2.78 -41.68 -7.97
CA ARG A 243 2.74 -43.09 -8.39
C ARG A 243 1.73 -43.94 -7.60
N GLY A 244 1.01 -43.34 -6.65
CA GLY A 244 0.08 -44.04 -5.76
C GLY A 244 0.75 -44.88 -4.66
N GLU A 245 2.03 -44.65 -4.39
CA GLU A 245 2.82 -45.31 -3.35
C GLU A 245 2.80 -44.48 -2.05
N PRO A 246 2.69 -45.11 -0.86
CA PRO A 246 2.58 -44.38 0.40
C PRO A 246 3.92 -43.74 0.79
N SER A 247 3.96 -42.42 1.00
CA SER A 247 5.15 -41.75 1.54
C SER A 247 4.95 -41.22 2.95
N GLU A 248 5.81 -41.64 3.88
CA GLU A 248 5.80 -41.14 5.26
C GLU A 248 5.98 -39.62 5.39
N LEU A 249 6.70 -38.94 4.48
CA LEU A 249 6.94 -37.49 4.56
C LEU A 249 5.77 -36.68 3.99
N ALA A 250 5.13 -37.16 2.93
CA ALA A 250 3.90 -36.58 2.41
C ALA A 250 2.74 -36.85 3.36
N GLU A 251 2.68 -38.05 3.93
CA GLU A 251 1.79 -38.37 5.02
C GLU A 251 2.10 -37.51 6.24
N LYS A 252 3.36 -37.26 6.65
CA LYS A 252 3.66 -36.32 7.75
C LYS A 252 3.31 -34.87 7.44
N ALA A 253 3.47 -34.41 6.21
CA ALA A 253 3.10 -33.05 5.81
C ALA A 253 1.60 -32.87 5.70
N ARG A 254 0.89 -33.83 5.09
CA ARG A 254 -0.58 -33.92 5.11
C ARG A 254 -1.08 -34.08 6.53
N THR A 255 -0.42 -34.89 7.35
CA THR A 255 -0.72 -35.06 8.78
C THR A 255 -0.46 -33.76 9.53
N ALA A 256 0.60 -32.99 9.24
CA ALA A 256 0.86 -31.72 9.91
C ALA A 256 -0.12 -30.62 9.43
N ALA A 257 -0.46 -30.59 8.14
CA ALA A 257 -1.48 -29.70 7.60
C ALA A 257 -2.88 -30.08 8.09
N ARG A 258 -3.13 -31.37 8.29
CA ARG A 258 -4.34 -31.94 8.87
C ARG A 258 -4.39 -31.68 10.37
N GLN A 259 -3.28 -31.84 11.10
CA GLN A 259 -3.15 -31.50 12.51
C GLN A 259 -3.27 -30.00 12.71
N ASN A 260 -2.77 -29.17 11.80
CA ASN A 260 -3.06 -27.74 11.81
C ASN A 260 -4.53 -27.47 11.59
N TYR A 261 -5.18 -28.16 10.65
CA TYR A 261 -6.63 -28.09 10.53
C TYR A 261 -7.32 -28.53 11.82
N GLU A 262 -6.90 -29.62 12.45
CA GLU A 262 -7.46 -30.14 13.70
C GLU A 262 -7.23 -29.16 14.86
N LEU A 263 -6.05 -28.55 14.97
CA LEU A 263 -5.75 -27.51 15.96
C LEU A 263 -6.51 -26.24 15.69
N PHE A 264 -6.67 -25.81 14.43
CA PHE A 264 -7.52 -24.68 14.08
C PHE A 264 -8.99 -24.99 14.29
N ALA A 265 -9.39 -26.23 14.07
CA ALA A 265 -10.71 -26.72 14.40
C ALA A 265 -10.86 -26.79 15.91
N ASP A 266 -9.89 -27.15 16.72
CA ASP A 266 -10.04 -27.17 18.17
C ASP A 266 -10.02 -25.75 18.73
N ASP A 267 -9.06 -24.93 18.31
CA ASP A 267 -8.91 -23.51 18.62
C ASP A 267 -8.85 -22.63 17.34
N PRO A 268 -10.00 -22.11 16.89
CA PRO A 268 -10.08 -21.18 15.77
C PRO A 268 -9.27 -19.88 15.95
N ALA A 269 -8.89 -19.51 17.17
CA ALA A 269 -8.12 -18.28 17.43
C ALA A 269 -6.72 -18.30 16.80
N LEU A 270 -6.16 -19.49 16.58
CA LEU A 270 -4.81 -19.67 16.02
C LEU A 270 -4.66 -19.13 14.60
N VAL A 271 -5.71 -19.29 13.78
CA VAL A 271 -5.78 -18.71 12.43
C VAL A 271 -5.64 -17.20 12.51
N LEU A 272 -6.40 -16.58 13.42
CA LEU A 272 -6.40 -15.13 13.62
C LEU A 272 -5.05 -14.64 14.13
N LYS A 273 -4.47 -15.35 15.08
CA LYS A 273 -3.17 -15.03 15.66
C LYS A 273 -2.07 -14.97 14.60
N LYS A 274 -2.04 -15.94 13.70
CA LYS A 274 -1.09 -16.02 12.59
C LYS A 274 -1.22 -14.85 11.63
N ILE A 275 -2.44 -14.44 11.27
CA ILE A 275 -2.69 -13.26 10.44
C ILE A 275 -2.22 -11.98 11.16
N THR A 276 -2.57 -11.84 12.45
CA THR A 276 -2.25 -10.63 13.23
C THR A 276 -0.78 -10.43 13.57
N THR A 277 0.08 -11.38 13.22
CA THR A 277 1.53 -11.19 13.31
C THR A 277 2.03 -10.17 12.27
N GLN A 278 1.39 -10.12 11.11
CA GLN A 278 1.76 -9.24 9.99
C GLN A 278 0.74 -8.13 9.71
N LYS A 279 -0.54 -8.35 10.03
CA LYS A 279 -1.63 -7.40 9.73
C LYS A 279 -2.45 -7.08 10.98
N ALA A 280 -2.44 -5.82 11.43
CA ALA A 280 -3.31 -5.43 12.55
C ALA A 280 -4.79 -5.39 12.15
N VAL A 281 -5.08 -5.06 10.88
CA VAL A 281 -6.42 -5.10 10.28
C VAL A 281 -6.36 -5.98 9.04
N PHE A 282 -7.33 -6.88 8.89
CA PHE A 282 -7.37 -7.86 7.82
C PHE A 282 -8.80 -8.11 7.35
N THR A 283 -8.96 -8.74 6.18
CA THR A 283 -10.28 -9.01 5.59
C THR A 283 -10.66 -10.49 5.68
N ARG A 284 -11.90 -10.82 5.26
CA ARG A 284 -12.34 -12.22 5.14
C ARG A 284 -11.48 -13.01 4.15
N HIS A 285 -10.98 -12.35 3.11
CA HIS A 285 -10.09 -12.96 2.13
C HIS A 285 -8.76 -13.38 2.76
N ASP A 286 -8.20 -12.59 3.69
CA ASP A 286 -6.99 -12.95 4.42
C ASP A 286 -7.21 -14.21 5.31
N ILE A 287 -8.37 -14.29 5.98
CA ILE A 287 -8.77 -15.47 6.77
C ILE A 287 -8.87 -16.71 5.87
N ALA A 288 -9.59 -16.58 4.76
CA ALA A 288 -9.75 -17.68 3.80
C ALA A 288 -8.39 -18.16 3.27
N ARG A 289 -7.51 -17.22 2.92
CA ARG A 289 -6.16 -17.50 2.42
C ARG A 289 -5.32 -18.25 3.45
N GLU A 290 -5.44 -17.93 4.73
CA GLU A 290 -4.69 -18.61 5.78
C GLU A 290 -5.22 -20.03 6.04
N ILE A 291 -6.54 -20.22 6.08
CA ILE A 291 -7.15 -21.56 6.22
C ILE A 291 -6.81 -22.44 5.02
N HIS A 292 -6.78 -21.88 3.80
CA HIS A 292 -6.47 -22.62 2.58
C HIS A 292 -5.03 -23.18 2.56
N LYS A 293 -4.16 -22.78 3.48
CA LYS A 293 -2.82 -23.38 3.67
C LYS A 293 -2.88 -24.71 4.43
N SER A 294 -4.02 -25.09 5.00
CA SER A 294 -4.25 -26.37 5.71
C SER A 294 -4.95 -27.40 4.81
N GLU A 295 -4.79 -28.69 5.12
CA GLU A 295 -5.41 -29.79 4.35
C GLU A 295 -6.83 -30.03 4.87
N CYS A 296 -7.83 -29.53 4.15
CA CYS A 296 -9.25 -29.63 4.52
C CYS A 296 -10.15 -29.86 3.30
N SER A 297 -11.26 -30.58 3.49
CA SER A 297 -12.32 -30.68 2.49
C SER A 297 -13.05 -29.34 2.30
N PRO A 298 -13.81 -29.13 1.21
CA PRO A 298 -14.65 -27.94 1.05
C PRO A 298 -15.62 -27.70 2.22
N GLU A 299 -16.19 -28.77 2.77
CA GLU A 299 -17.11 -28.72 3.92
C GLU A 299 -16.37 -28.36 5.22
N GLU A 300 -15.19 -28.95 5.43
CA GLU A 300 -14.31 -28.69 6.56
C GLU A 300 -13.79 -27.25 6.55
N PHE A 301 -13.40 -26.75 5.38
CA PHE A 301 -13.02 -25.36 5.14
C PHE A 301 -14.16 -24.42 5.52
N GLN A 302 -15.37 -24.69 5.01
CA GLN A 302 -16.55 -23.89 5.34
C GLN A 302 -16.82 -23.90 6.85
N ALA A 303 -16.82 -25.07 7.47
CA ALA A 303 -17.05 -25.22 8.91
C ALA A 303 -16.03 -24.43 9.74
N LEU A 304 -14.73 -24.57 9.45
CA LEU A 304 -13.68 -23.83 10.14
C LEU A 304 -13.79 -22.32 9.88
N PHE A 305 -14.02 -21.90 8.63
CA PHE A 305 -14.21 -20.50 8.28
C PHE A 305 -15.40 -19.87 9.03
N TYR A 306 -16.51 -20.59 9.20
CA TYR A 306 -17.65 -20.14 10.01
C TYR A 306 -17.29 -20.07 11.50
N ARG A 307 -16.54 -21.04 12.02
CA ARG A 307 -16.12 -21.06 13.43
C ARG A 307 -15.14 -19.94 13.76
N VAL A 308 -14.18 -19.68 12.88
CA VAL A 308 -13.31 -18.49 12.96
C VAL A 308 -14.15 -17.22 12.89
N GLY A 309 -15.12 -17.16 11.98
CA GLY A 309 -16.07 -16.05 11.85
C GLY A 309 -16.95 -15.81 13.08
N ALA A 310 -17.19 -16.84 13.90
CA ALA A 310 -17.98 -16.78 15.13
C ALA A 310 -17.11 -16.71 16.41
N HIS A 311 -15.79 -16.71 16.28
CA HIS A 311 -14.87 -16.76 17.41
C HIS A 311 -14.80 -15.40 18.13
N GLU A 312 -14.76 -15.39 19.47
CA GLU A 312 -14.77 -14.14 20.25
C GLU A 312 -13.51 -13.27 20.08
N GLU A 313 -12.42 -13.89 19.63
CA GLU A 313 -11.17 -13.19 19.33
C GLU A 313 -11.26 -12.42 18.01
N LEU A 314 -12.15 -12.79 17.08
CA LEU A 314 -12.38 -12.03 15.86
C LEU A 314 -13.34 -10.88 16.17
N VAL A 315 -12.89 -9.65 15.96
CA VAL A 315 -13.71 -8.46 16.18
C VAL A 315 -13.82 -7.63 14.90
N PRO A 316 -15.03 -7.23 14.49
CA PRO A 316 -15.17 -6.25 13.42
C PRO A 316 -14.66 -4.90 13.93
N VAL A 317 -13.82 -4.24 13.13
CA VAL A 317 -13.34 -2.87 13.41
C VAL A 317 -14.02 -1.85 12.51
N ALA A 318 -14.46 -2.27 11.32
CA ALA A 318 -15.32 -1.49 10.45
C ALA A 318 -16.30 -2.38 9.66
N ALA A 319 -17.55 -1.94 9.59
CA ALA A 319 -18.57 -2.52 8.73
C ALA A 319 -18.23 -2.28 7.22
N PRO A 320 -18.67 -3.19 6.33
CA PRO A 320 -18.49 -2.98 4.90
C PRO A 320 -19.24 -1.73 4.45
N SER A 321 -18.62 -0.93 3.59
CA SER A 321 -19.29 0.19 2.95
C SER A 321 -19.89 -0.26 1.63
N PHE A 322 -21.11 0.19 1.34
CA PHE A 322 -21.78 -0.06 0.08
C PHE A 322 -21.90 1.26 -0.68
N ASP A 323 -21.72 1.22 -1.99
CA ASP A 323 -22.09 2.34 -2.86
C ASP A 323 -23.59 2.57 -2.67
N PRO A 324 -24.01 3.73 -2.13
CA PRO A 324 -25.40 3.99 -1.83
C PRO A 324 -26.27 4.23 -3.08
N PHE A 325 -25.73 4.07 -4.29
CA PHE A 325 -26.41 4.22 -5.56
C PHE A 325 -26.35 2.95 -6.42
N THR A 326 -25.24 2.21 -6.42
CA THR A 326 -25.15 0.92 -7.16
C THR A 326 -25.48 -0.29 -6.29
N GLY A 327 -25.38 -0.18 -4.96
CA GLY A 327 -25.51 -1.31 -4.04
C GLY A 327 -24.29 -2.23 -4.04
N ASP A 328 -23.27 -1.92 -4.84
CA ASP A 328 -22.03 -2.67 -4.87
C ASP A 328 -21.22 -2.40 -3.60
N GLU A 329 -20.57 -3.43 -3.08
CA GLU A 329 -19.65 -3.30 -1.96
C GLU A 329 -18.45 -2.42 -2.38
N THR A 330 -18.30 -1.26 -1.73
CA THR A 330 -17.21 -0.29 -2.00
C THR A 330 -16.01 -0.54 -1.09
N SER A 331 -16.23 -1.13 0.09
CA SER A 331 -15.16 -1.66 0.92
C SER A 331 -15.65 -2.90 1.67
N GLU A 332 -14.78 -3.89 1.74
CA GLU A 332 -15.04 -5.11 2.50
C GLU A 332 -15.06 -4.84 4.00
N ALA A 333 -15.76 -5.70 4.75
CA ALA A 333 -15.72 -5.68 6.21
C ALA A 333 -14.27 -5.86 6.72
N LEU A 334 -13.87 -5.00 7.66
CA LEU A 334 -12.53 -5.03 8.25
C LEU A 334 -12.57 -5.65 9.63
N PHE A 335 -11.61 -6.55 9.88
CA PHE A 335 -11.51 -7.31 11.11
C PHE A 335 -10.15 -7.13 11.77
N SER A 336 -10.12 -7.38 13.07
CA SER A 336 -8.89 -7.54 13.84
C SER A 336 -9.05 -8.63 14.89
N THR A 337 -7.98 -8.91 15.64
CA THR A 337 -8.08 -9.68 16.88
C THR A 337 -8.37 -8.77 18.06
N ARG A 338 -9.13 -9.29 19.03
CA ARG A 338 -9.34 -8.63 20.32
C ARG A 338 -8.01 -8.30 21.00
N SER A 339 -7.02 -9.19 20.95
CA SER A 339 -5.68 -8.96 21.50
C SER A 339 -4.99 -7.77 20.84
N MET A 340 -5.06 -7.66 19.51
CA MET A 340 -4.51 -6.50 18.79
C MET A 340 -5.23 -5.21 19.15
N VAL A 341 -6.57 -5.23 19.21
CA VAL A 341 -7.38 -4.08 19.65
C VAL A 341 -6.99 -3.63 21.06
N VAL A 342 -6.77 -4.57 21.98
CA VAL A 342 -6.33 -4.26 23.36
C VAL A 342 -4.92 -3.68 23.38
N LEU A 343 -3.99 -4.25 22.60
CA LEU A 343 -2.61 -3.77 22.51
C LEU A 343 -2.58 -2.32 22.00
N GLU A 344 -3.26 -2.04 20.90
CA GLU A 344 -3.31 -0.70 20.33
C GLU A 344 -4.11 0.28 21.21
N HIS A 345 -5.11 -0.21 21.94
CA HIS A 345 -5.78 0.60 22.95
C HIS A 345 -4.84 1.01 24.09
N ARG A 346 -4.01 0.08 24.61
CA ARG A 346 -3.00 0.40 25.63
C ARG A 346 -1.97 1.40 25.12
N MET A 347 -1.49 1.20 23.89
CA MET A 347 -0.62 2.15 23.21
C MET A 347 -1.24 3.55 23.18
N VAL A 348 -2.49 3.67 22.72
CA VAL A 348 -3.23 4.94 22.69
C VAL A 348 -3.39 5.54 24.09
N GLN A 349 -3.69 4.74 25.11
CA GLN A 349 -3.78 5.21 26.49
C GLN A 349 -2.44 5.74 27.01
N ASN A 350 -1.33 5.06 26.71
CA ASN A 350 0.01 5.52 27.09
C ASN A 350 0.35 6.86 26.41
N ILE A 351 0.02 7.00 25.13
CA ILE A 351 0.19 8.25 24.38
C ILE A 351 -0.67 9.37 24.98
N GLN A 352 -1.94 9.09 25.32
CA GLN A 352 -2.84 10.06 25.98
C GLN A 352 -2.31 10.49 27.36
N ARG A 353 -1.78 9.56 28.16
CA ARG A 353 -1.14 9.87 29.46
C ARG A 353 0.06 10.79 29.30
N LEU A 354 0.87 10.60 28.26
CA LEU A 354 1.96 11.50 27.92
C LEU A 354 1.44 12.88 27.47
N ALA A 355 0.46 12.89 26.55
CA ALA A 355 -0.09 14.12 25.97
C ALA A 355 -0.79 15.03 27.01
N THR A 356 -1.47 14.43 27.99
CA THR A 356 -2.19 15.17 29.06
C THR A 356 -1.28 15.84 30.08
N LYS A 357 -0.01 15.44 30.18
CA LYS A 357 0.97 16.14 31.01
C LYS A 357 1.41 17.44 30.32
N GLN A 358 0.79 18.56 30.71
CA GLN A 358 1.03 19.89 30.17
C GLN A 358 2.05 20.71 30.98
N THR A 359 3.26 20.18 31.16
CA THR A 359 4.31 20.79 32.01
C THR A 359 5.59 21.15 31.25
N TRP A 360 5.63 20.94 29.94
CA TRP A 360 6.88 20.94 29.15
C TRP A 360 7.15 22.24 28.39
N ALA A 361 6.32 23.26 28.58
CA ALA A 361 6.38 24.49 27.78
C ALA A 361 7.71 25.21 27.98
N ALA A 362 8.42 25.44 26.88
CA ALA A 362 9.58 26.31 26.88
C ALA A 362 9.14 27.79 26.90
N PRO A 363 9.79 28.66 27.71
CA PRO A 363 9.55 30.10 27.66
C PRO A 363 9.82 30.68 26.27
N ALA A 364 8.92 31.54 25.76
CA ALA A 364 9.03 32.12 24.41
C ALA A 364 10.38 32.82 24.16
N ASN A 365 10.90 33.54 25.16
CA ASN A 365 12.20 34.20 25.09
C ASN A 365 13.40 33.24 24.97
N VAL A 366 13.26 31.98 25.37
CA VAL A 366 14.30 30.95 25.17
C VAL A 366 14.21 30.40 23.75
N VAL A 367 12.98 30.19 23.26
CA VAL A 367 12.73 29.76 21.87
C VAL A 367 13.24 30.80 20.88
N ASP A 368 12.92 32.08 21.07
CA ASP A 368 13.34 33.15 20.16
C ASP A 368 14.86 33.35 20.17
N ARG A 369 15.51 33.26 21.35
CA ARG A 369 16.99 33.26 21.44
C ARG A 369 17.62 32.06 20.75
N ALA A 370 16.97 30.90 20.78
CA ALA A 370 17.46 29.73 20.06
C ALA A 370 17.34 29.92 18.53
N PHE A 371 16.31 30.61 18.04
CA PHE A 371 16.22 31.01 16.65
C PHE A 371 17.37 31.95 16.28
N GLU A 372 17.55 33.05 17.00
CA GLU A 372 18.65 34.00 16.74
C GLU A 372 20.02 33.31 16.76
N SER A 373 20.28 32.47 17.78
CA SER A 373 21.54 31.73 17.88
C SER A 373 21.74 30.76 16.72
N PHE A 374 20.68 30.11 16.25
CA PHE A 374 20.73 29.23 15.09
C PHE A 374 21.07 30.04 13.82
N GLU A 375 20.36 31.14 13.58
CA GLU A 375 20.52 31.97 12.38
C GLU A 375 21.93 32.55 12.29
N VAL A 376 22.49 33.00 13.42
CA VAL A 376 23.88 33.48 13.51
C VAL A 376 24.89 32.36 13.24
N LYS A 377 24.71 31.18 13.84
CA LYS A 377 25.67 30.07 13.70
C LYS A 377 25.65 29.41 12.32
N ARG A 378 24.47 29.28 11.72
CA ARG A 378 24.27 28.57 10.44
C ARG A 378 24.26 29.50 9.23
N GLY A 379 24.12 30.81 9.43
CA GLY A 379 24.19 31.81 8.37
C GLY A 379 22.92 31.91 7.51
N PHE A 380 21.81 31.29 7.92
CA PHE A 380 20.51 31.39 7.24
C PHE A 380 19.33 31.34 8.21
N ALA A 381 18.20 31.92 7.80
CA ALA A 381 16.97 31.96 8.60
C ALA A 381 16.19 30.64 8.54
N LEU A 382 15.65 30.19 9.68
CA LEU A 382 14.66 29.11 9.69
C LEU A 382 13.39 29.56 8.98
N THR A 383 12.74 28.66 8.23
CA THR A 383 11.45 28.97 7.59
C THR A 383 10.35 29.16 8.64
N ASP A 384 9.28 29.87 8.29
CA ASP A 384 8.14 30.07 9.19
C ASP A 384 7.52 28.74 9.65
N GLN A 385 7.48 27.74 8.76
CA GLN A 385 7.02 26.39 9.09
C GLN A 385 7.97 25.70 10.08
N GLN A 386 9.29 25.79 9.89
CA GLN A 386 10.26 25.24 10.84
C GLN A 386 10.16 25.92 12.21
N LYS A 387 9.97 27.24 12.26
CA LYS A 387 9.74 27.99 13.51
C LYS A 387 8.44 27.55 14.19
N MET A 388 7.36 27.34 13.44
CA MET A 388 6.10 26.79 13.94
C MET A 388 6.27 25.39 14.53
N VAL A 389 7.01 24.51 13.84
CA VAL A 389 7.33 23.17 14.34
C VAL A 389 8.10 23.22 15.63
N VAL A 390 9.16 24.03 15.73
CA VAL A 390 9.94 24.15 16.97
C VAL A 390 9.04 24.61 18.13
N ARG A 391 8.16 25.60 17.89
CA ARG A 391 7.19 26.04 18.90
C ARG A 391 6.21 24.94 19.30
N HIS A 392 5.74 24.12 18.36
CA HIS A 392 4.87 22.98 18.64
C HIS A 392 5.60 21.92 19.49
N LEU A 393 6.81 21.51 19.09
CA LEU A 393 7.58 20.47 19.77
C LEU A 393 8.04 20.90 21.17
N THR A 394 8.29 22.19 21.37
CA THR A 394 8.66 22.80 22.66
C THR A 394 7.45 23.30 23.46
N GLY A 395 6.23 22.97 23.01
CA GLY A 395 4.99 23.29 23.71
C GLY A 395 4.76 22.47 24.99
N GLU A 396 3.63 22.74 25.64
CA GLU A 396 3.30 22.19 26.96
C GLU A 396 3.10 20.67 27.01
N ALA A 397 2.64 20.05 25.91
CA ALA A 397 2.26 18.64 25.87
C ALA A 397 3.46 17.69 26.01
N GLY A 398 3.32 16.64 26.83
CA GLY A 398 4.34 15.60 27.01
C GLY A 398 4.47 14.60 25.84
N ALA A 399 3.59 14.68 24.84
CA ALA A 399 3.71 13.94 23.58
C ALA A 399 3.48 14.90 22.41
N ALA A 400 4.37 14.85 21.40
CA ALA A 400 4.24 15.66 20.19
C ALA A 400 4.67 14.86 18.95
N ALA A 401 4.08 15.16 17.80
CA ALA A 401 4.42 14.54 16.54
C ALA A 401 4.78 15.58 15.49
N LEU A 402 5.81 15.27 14.70
CA LEU A 402 6.17 16.01 13.50
C LEU A 402 6.08 15.08 12.30
N VAL A 403 5.17 15.41 11.38
CA VAL A 403 5.08 14.79 10.06
C VAL A 403 5.83 15.71 9.10
N GLY A 404 6.79 15.16 8.36
CA GLY A 404 7.49 15.95 7.36
C GLY A 404 7.80 15.11 6.13
N TYR A 405 7.40 15.62 4.98
CA TYR A 405 7.68 15.00 3.68
C TYR A 405 9.19 14.86 3.48
N ALA A 406 9.58 13.91 2.64
CA ALA A 406 10.97 13.71 2.28
C ALA A 406 11.61 15.05 1.84
N GLY A 407 12.68 15.46 2.52
CA GLY A 407 13.40 16.69 2.19
C GLY A 407 12.80 18.00 2.71
N ALA A 408 11.86 17.97 3.67
CA ALA A 408 11.26 19.18 4.26
C ALA A 408 12.08 19.84 5.40
N GLY A 409 13.28 19.34 5.70
CA GLY A 409 14.19 19.92 6.70
C GLY A 409 13.87 19.58 8.16
N LYS A 410 13.42 18.34 8.43
CA LYS A 410 13.11 17.83 9.79
C LYS A 410 14.30 17.97 10.75
N SER A 411 15.49 17.54 10.33
CA SER A 411 16.71 17.56 11.16
C SER A 411 17.05 18.96 11.65
N THR A 412 16.83 19.99 10.82
CA THR A 412 17.06 21.39 11.17
C THR A 412 16.13 21.87 12.29
N ALA A 413 14.84 21.52 12.21
CA ALA A 413 13.88 21.84 13.26
C ALA A 413 14.19 21.10 14.57
N ILE A 414 14.66 19.85 14.48
CA ILE A 414 15.01 19.03 15.65
C ILE A 414 16.28 19.51 16.33
N HIS A 415 17.27 19.97 15.57
CA HIS A 415 18.48 20.59 16.14
C HIS A 415 18.14 21.79 17.04
N THR A 416 17.25 22.68 16.56
CA THR A 416 16.80 23.84 17.32
C THR A 416 15.94 23.43 18.52
N THR A 417 15.03 22.46 18.33
CA THR A 417 14.20 21.90 19.41
C THR A 417 15.05 21.32 20.55
N ARG A 418 16.05 20.50 20.21
CA ARG A 418 17.03 19.94 21.16
C ARG A 418 17.73 21.06 21.93
N THR A 419 18.18 22.10 21.22
CA THR A 419 18.89 23.24 21.84
C THR A 419 18.01 23.97 22.86
N VAL A 420 16.74 24.21 22.53
CA VAL A 420 15.77 24.81 23.48
C VAL A 420 15.59 23.94 24.72
N LEU A 421 15.35 22.64 24.53
CA LEU A 421 15.06 21.72 25.64
C LEU A 421 16.28 21.50 26.55
N GLN A 422 17.49 21.41 25.98
CA GLN A 422 18.73 21.31 26.76
C GLN A 422 19.02 22.58 27.57
N GLN A 423 18.70 23.76 27.04
CA GLN A 423 18.80 25.02 27.80
C GLN A 423 17.84 25.08 29.00
N GLN A 424 16.75 24.31 28.97
CA GLN A 424 15.83 24.14 30.10
C GLN A 424 16.30 23.05 31.09
N GLY A 425 17.43 22.39 30.84
CA GLY A 425 17.98 21.34 31.70
C GLY A 425 17.39 19.95 31.48
N TYR A 426 16.74 19.71 30.35
CA TYR A 426 16.25 18.39 29.96
C TYR A 426 17.34 17.54 29.30
N THR A 427 17.29 16.23 29.52
CA THR A 427 18.14 15.25 28.84
C THR A 427 17.44 14.79 27.58
N VAL A 428 17.96 15.19 26.42
CA VAL A 428 17.39 14.86 25.11
C VAL A 428 18.14 13.67 24.51
N VAL A 429 17.44 12.57 24.27
CA VAL A 429 17.99 11.34 23.67
C VAL A 429 17.13 10.89 22.50
N GLY A 430 17.72 10.16 21.56
CA GLY A 430 17.10 9.74 20.31
C GLY A 430 17.02 8.23 20.14
N GLY A 431 16.01 7.79 19.40
CA GLY A 431 15.78 6.39 19.07
C GLY A 431 15.31 6.22 17.62
N ALA A 432 15.86 5.26 16.89
CA ALA A 432 15.36 4.91 15.54
C ALA A 432 15.36 3.39 15.32
N LEU A 433 14.61 2.90 14.35
CA LEU A 433 14.57 1.46 14.04
C LEU A 433 15.92 0.99 13.48
N ALA A 434 16.50 1.76 12.55
CA ALA A 434 17.75 1.45 11.87
C ALA A 434 18.95 2.20 12.48
N GLY A 435 20.14 1.57 12.40
CA GLY A 435 21.39 2.18 12.87
C GLY A 435 21.75 3.48 12.15
N ILE A 436 21.58 3.51 10.82
CA ILE A 436 21.83 4.71 9.98
C ILE A 436 20.91 5.87 10.39
N ALA A 437 19.62 5.60 10.62
CA ALA A 437 18.69 6.65 11.05
C ALA A 437 19.07 7.23 12.42
N ALA A 438 19.51 6.38 13.35
CA ALA A 438 20.03 6.86 14.64
C ALA A 438 21.31 7.68 14.47
N ASP A 439 22.21 7.29 13.55
CA ASP A 439 23.41 8.05 13.23
C ASP A 439 23.09 9.41 12.59
N ASN A 440 22.19 9.45 11.61
CA ASN A 440 21.72 10.70 10.97
C ASN A 440 21.10 11.67 11.99
N LEU A 441 20.29 11.15 12.92
CA LEU A 441 19.71 11.96 14.00
C LEU A 441 20.81 12.53 14.92
N ARG A 442 21.91 11.80 15.10
CA ARG A 442 23.09 12.25 15.86
C ARG A 442 23.93 13.26 15.09
N SER A 443 24.27 13.00 13.83
CA SER A 443 25.16 13.84 13.02
C SER A 443 24.47 15.12 12.55
N GLU A 444 23.22 15.05 12.07
CA GLU A 444 22.51 16.20 11.50
C GLU A 444 21.83 17.06 12.57
N ALA A 445 21.13 16.42 13.53
CA ALA A 445 20.38 17.13 14.57
C ALA A 445 21.16 17.27 15.88
N GLY A 446 22.24 16.50 16.09
CA GLY A 446 23.05 16.56 17.30
C GLY A 446 22.40 15.89 18.51
N VAL A 447 21.49 14.93 18.30
CA VAL A 447 20.81 14.22 19.39
C VAL A 447 21.50 12.89 19.64
N GLU A 448 21.91 12.62 20.89
CA GLU A 448 22.50 11.33 21.26
C GLU A 448 21.51 10.19 21.03
N SER A 449 21.81 9.31 20.07
CA SER A 449 20.82 8.40 19.50
C SER A 449 21.29 6.95 19.39
N ARG A 450 20.35 6.01 19.52
CA ARG A 450 20.59 4.55 19.43
C ARG A 450 19.42 3.84 18.73
N THR A 451 19.60 2.57 18.40
CA THR A 451 18.49 1.76 17.89
C THR A 451 17.45 1.50 19.00
N LEU A 452 16.16 1.37 18.64
CA LEU A 452 15.09 1.10 19.60
C LEU A 452 15.33 -0.21 20.37
N ALA A 453 15.79 -1.26 19.71
CA ALA A 453 16.15 -2.53 20.36
C ALA A 453 17.26 -2.36 21.40
N SER A 454 18.24 -1.47 21.15
CA SER A 454 19.31 -1.14 22.10
C SER A 454 18.74 -0.46 23.35
N TRP A 455 17.77 0.45 23.19
CA TRP A 455 17.07 1.09 24.31
C TRP A 455 16.28 0.08 25.14
N GLU A 456 15.45 -0.75 24.50
CA GLU A 456 14.65 -1.78 25.18
C GLU A 456 15.54 -2.76 25.98
N HIS A 457 16.68 -3.17 25.40
CA HIS A 457 17.64 -4.03 26.08
C HIS A 457 18.30 -3.35 27.29
N GLN A 458 18.68 -2.06 27.20
CA GLN A 458 19.24 -1.33 28.34
C GLN A 458 18.22 -1.15 29.46
N TRP A 459 16.99 -0.74 29.11
CA TRP A 459 15.90 -0.57 30.08
C TRP A 459 15.53 -1.89 30.76
N GLY A 460 15.53 -3.01 30.02
CA GLY A 460 15.30 -4.34 30.58
C GLY A 460 16.34 -4.77 31.63
N ARG A 461 17.56 -4.24 31.55
CA ARG A 461 18.63 -4.46 32.56
C ARG A 461 18.63 -3.43 33.69
N GLY A 462 17.70 -2.46 33.68
CA GLY A 462 17.67 -1.36 34.64
C GLY A 462 18.71 -0.26 34.37
N ASN A 463 19.35 -0.27 33.19
CA ASN A 463 20.33 0.75 32.80
C ASN A 463 19.68 1.84 31.95
N MET A 464 20.17 3.08 32.09
CA MET A 464 19.74 4.24 31.27
C MET A 464 18.21 4.42 31.26
N LEU A 465 17.56 4.16 32.40
CA LEU A 465 16.12 4.30 32.55
C LEU A 465 15.71 5.76 32.34
N PRO A 466 14.61 6.02 31.60
CA PRO A 466 14.10 7.37 31.44
C PRO A 466 13.54 7.87 32.78
N ASP A 467 13.56 9.19 32.93
CA ASP A 467 13.00 9.90 34.08
C ASP A 467 12.12 11.09 33.63
N ALA A 468 11.57 11.84 34.60
CA ALA A 468 10.72 12.99 34.32
C ALA A 468 11.44 14.17 33.63
N LYS A 469 12.76 14.14 33.51
CA LYS A 469 13.56 15.14 32.77
C LYS A 469 14.01 14.65 31.40
N THR A 470 13.67 13.43 31.04
CA THR A 470 14.05 12.81 29.78
C THR A 470 13.09 13.25 28.67
N VAL A 471 13.65 13.68 27.54
CA VAL A 471 12.94 13.86 26.27
C VAL A 471 13.44 12.82 25.28
N PHE A 472 12.56 11.91 24.89
CA PHE A 472 12.85 10.87 23.92
C PHE A 472 12.35 11.26 22.52
N ILE A 473 13.26 11.39 21.56
CA ILE A 473 12.97 11.72 20.17
C ILE A 473 13.05 10.44 19.34
N MET A 474 11.94 9.98 18.79
CA MET A 474 11.89 8.82 17.91
C MET A 474 11.89 9.26 16.45
N ASP A 475 12.88 8.82 15.67
CA ASP A 475 12.96 9.09 14.23
C ASP A 475 12.60 7.87 13.39
N GLU A 476 12.13 8.12 12.16
CA GLU A 476 11.55 7.13 11.24
C GLU A 476 10.46 6.27 11.91
N ALA A 477 9.63 6.90 12.74
CA ALA A 477 8.57 6.24 13.51
C ALA A 477 7.53 5.54 12.61
N GLY A 478 7.44 5.91 11.33
CA GLY A 478 6.59 5.26 10.33
C GLY A 478 6.85 3.76 10.16
N MET A 479 8.05 3.28 10.49
CA MET A 479 8.43 1.86 10.41
C MET A 479 8.29 1.08 11.73
N VAL A 480 7.82 1.74 12.80
CA VAL A 480 7.70 1.12 14.13
C VAL A 480 6.35 0.43 14.27
N SER A 481 6.36 -0.83 14.70
CA SER A 481 5.14 -1.64 14.90
C SER A 481 4.35 -1.20 16.14
N SER A 482 3.05 -1.52 16.18
CA SER A 482 2.19 -1.17 17.32
C SER A 482 2.70 -1.77 18.64
N ASP A 483 3.27 -2.98 18.58
CA ASP A 483 3.82 -3.69 19.74
C ASP A 483 5.08 -3.01 20.31
N GLN A 484 6.04 -2.63 19.46
CA GLN A 484 7.24 -1.92 19.90
C GLN A 484 6.90 -0.50 20.40
N MET A 485 5.96 0.19 19.74
CA MET A 485 5.49 1.51 20.18
C MET A 485 4.80 1.44 21.55
N GLU A 486 3.98 0.42 21.82
CA GLU A 486 3.33 0.21 23.12
C GLU A 486 4.36 0.09 24.25
N ARG A 487 5.39 -0.74 24.07
CA ARG A 487 6.44 -0.94 25.08
C ARG A 487 7.22 0.34 25.38
N ILE A 488 7.59 1.09 24.34
CA ILE A 488 8.34 2.35 24.49
C ILE A 488 7.46 3.42 25.16
N THR A 489 6.24 3.63 24.64
CA THR A 489 5.31 4.61 25.22
C THR A 489 4.93 4.27 26.65
N GLY A 490 4.78 2.97 26.98
CA GLY A 490 4.54 2.50 28.35
C GLY A 490 5.66 2.90 29.30
N ARG A 491 6.91 2.62 28.95
CA ARG A 491 8.09 2.99 29.76
C ARG A 491 8.23 4.50 29.94
N LEU A 492 8.03 5.28 28.88
CA LEU A 492 8.11 6.74 28.96
C LEU A 492 6.97 7.34 29.78
N ALA A 493 5.75 6.80 29.66
CA ALA A 493 4.60 7.23 30.44
C ALA A 493 4.78 6.96 31.94
N GLU A 494 5.31 5.78 32.30
CA GLU A 494 5.68 5.39 33.67
C GLU A 494 6.72 6.35 34.27
N ALA A 495 7.77 6.67 33.52
CA ALA A 495 8.82 7.61 33.94
C ALA A 495 8.34 9.08 34.01
N GLY A 496 7.26 9.40 33.32
CA GLY A 496 6.80 10.77 33.13
C GLY A 496 7.70 11.61 32.23
N ALA A 497 8.42 10.95 31.30
CA ALA A 497 9.23 11.58 30.27
C ALA A 497 8.38 12.27 29.19
N LYS A 498 9.01 13.06 28.33
CA LYS A 498 8.40 13.60 27.10
C LYS A 498 8.78 12.72 25.91
N MET A 499 7.83 12.52 25.00
CA MET A 499 8.05 11.81 23.74
C MET A 499 7.80 12.74 22.54
N ILE A 500 8.72 12.75 21.59
CA ILE A 500 8.57 13.41 20.29
C ILE A 500 8.74 12.34 19.22
N VAL A 501 7.77 12.19 18.33
CA VAL A 501 7.87 11.26 17.19
C VAL A 501 8.03 12.02 15.89
N LEU A 502 8.93 11.52 15.04
CA LEU A 502 9.27 12.05 13.73
C LEU A 502 9.03 10.96 12.71
N GLY A 503 8.38 11.32 11.61
CA GLY A 503 8.15 10.34 10.55
C GLY A 503 7.42 10.91 9.37
N ASP A 504 7.16 10.02 8.43
CA ASP A 504 6.32 10.24 7.27
C ASP A 504 5.44 9.01 7.12
N ALA A 505 4.13 9.18 7.29
CA ALA A 505 3.19 8.07 7.27
C ALA A 505 3.06 7.41 5.90
N ARG A 506 3.53 8.07 4.83
CA ARG A 506 3.46 7.58 3.45
C ARG A 506 4.75 6.91 2.97
N GLN A 507 5.83 6.94 3.76
CA GLN A 507 7.06 6.20 3.45
C GLN A 507 6.94 4.72 3.85
N LEU A 508 8.05 3.98 3.92
CA LEU A 508 8.07 2.54 4.18
C LEU A 508 7.32 2.18 5.47
N GLN A 509 6.59 1.07 5.41
CA GLN A 509 5.73 0.59 6.48
C GLN A 509 6.47 -0.33 7.46
N PRO A 510 5.94 -0.56 8.67
CA PRO A 510 6.49 -1.53 9.61
C PRO A 510 6.44 -2.95 9.02
N ILE A 511 7.41 -3.79 9.39
CA ILE A 511 7.40 -5.21 8.96
C ILE A 511 6.36 -6.01 9.75
N GLN A 512 6.22 -5.72 11.04
CA GLN A 512 5.23 -6.33 11.93
C GLN A 512 3.93 -5.53 11.91
N ALA A 513 2.84 -6.16 12.37
CA ALA A 513 1.52 -5.57 12.36
C ALA A 513 1.42 -4.18 13.03
N GLY A 514 0.79 -3.25 12.30
CA GLY A 514 0.13 -2.06 12.85
C GLY A 514 0.82 -0.76 12.47
N ALA A 515 0.01 0.27 12.19
CA ALA A 515 0.48 1.61 11.83
C ALA A 515 0.60 2.54 13.04
N ALA A 516 1.52 2.23 13.96
CA ALA A 516 1.64 2.89 15.26
C ALA A 516 1.83 4.41 15.17
N PHE A 517 2.64 4.87 14.21
CA PHE A 517 2.87 6.31 13.98
C PHE A 517 1.60 7.07 13.59
N ARG A 518 0.77 6.48 12.71
CA ARG A 518 -0.50 7.10 12.30
C ARG A 518 -1.46 7.22 13.48
N ALA A 519 -1.53 6.18 14.31
CA ALA A 519 -2.32 6.22 15.55
C ALA A 519 -1.80 7.27 16.53
N PHE A 520 -0.48 7.42 16.68
CA PHE A 520 0.12 8.45 17.52
C PHE A 520 -0.28 9.86 17.05
N VAL A 521 -0.14 10.12 15.75
CA VAL A 521 -0.50 11.39 15.11
C VAL A 521 -2.00 11.71 15.29
N ASP A 522 -2.90 10.73 15.16
CA ASP A 522 -4.33 10.92 15.41
C ASP A 522 -4.64 11.35 16.86
N VAL A 523 -3.86 10.84 17.82
CA VAL A 523 -4.06 11.11 19.25
C VAL A 523 -3.48 12.48 19.65
N THR A 524 -2.24 12.77 19.26
CA THR A 524 -1.53 13.98 19.71
C THR A 524 -1.82 15.21 18.84
N GLY A 525 -2.38 15.00 17.64
CA GLY A 525 -2.20 15.94 16.54
C GLY A 525 -0.74 15.96 16.09
N TYR A 526 -0.43 16.83 15.14
CA TYR A 526 0.93 16.95 14.61
C TYR A 526 1.19 18.35 14.06
N ALA A 527 2.46 18.71 13.97
CA ALA A 527 2.91 19.77 13.09
C ALA A 527 3.40 19.17 11.77
N GLU A 528 3.08 19.83 10.66
CA GLU A 528 3.43 19.37 9.31
C GLU A 528 4.53 20.24 8.71
N LEU A 529 5.55 19.61 8.10
CA LEU A 529 6.48 20.25 7.17
C LEU A 529 6.20 19.71 5.77
N ASP A 530 5.36 20.44 5.03
CA ASP A 530 4.98 20.12 3.64
C ASP A 530 5.86 20.86 2.61
N THR A 531 6.59 21.90 3.02
CA THR A 531 7.48 22.64 2.14
C THR A 531 8.75 21.83 1.90
N VAL A 532 8.76 21.11 0.78
CA VAL A 532 9.93 20.38 0.30
C VAL A 532 11.00 21.37 -0.16
N VAL A 533 12.14 21.37 0.52
CA VAL A 533 13.28 22.27 0.24
C VAL A 533 14.47 21.57 -0.41
N ARG A 534 14.47 20.23 -0.43
CA ARG A 534 15.56 19.40 -0.95
C ARG A 534 15.72 19.50 -2.46
N GLN A 535 14.62 19.39 -3.22
CA GLN A 535 14.66 19.39 -4.68
C GLN A 535 14.74 20.80 -5.25
N SER A 536 15.65 21.01 -6.20
CA SER A 536 15.89 22.31 -6.85
C SER A 536 14.70 22.73 -7.73
N GLU A 537 14.24 21.81 -8.57
CA GLU A 537 13.18 22.06 -9.54
C GLU A 537 11.79 22.09 -8.90
N ARG A 538 10.92 22.95 -9.44
CA ARG A 538 9.57 23.12 -8.91
C ARG A 538 8.71 21.86 -9.08
N TRP A 539 8.77 21.24 -10.24
CA TRP A 539 7.94 20.06 -10.55
C TRP A 539 8.33 18.85 -9.68
N MET A 540 9.62 18.70 -9.34
CA MET A 540 10.09 17.65 -8.43
C MET A 540 9.55 17.84 -7.01
N ARG A 541 9.50 19.10 -6.55
CA ARG A 541 8.86 19.45 -5.27
C ARG A 541 7.37 19.14 -5.29
N GLU A 542 6.67 19.46 -6.38
CA GLU A 542 5.25 19.12 -6.57
C GLU A 542 5.03 17.60 -6.59
N ALA A 543 5.92 16.82 -7.21
CA ALA A 543 5.88 15.35 -7.20
C ALA A 543 6.10 14.76 -5.79
N ALA A 544 7.09 15.28 -5.04
CA ALA A 544 7.34 14.86 -3.66
C ALA A 544 6.15 15.16 -2.73
N VAL A 545 5.47 16.29 -2.94
CA VAL A 545 4.20 16.63 -2.26
C VAL A 545 3.07 15.70 -2.68
N ALA A 546 2.96 15.34 -3.97
CA ALA A 546 1.95 14.40 -4.44
C ALA A 546 2.07 13.05 -3.73
N PHE A 547 3.28 12.47 -3.69
CA PHE A 547 3.54 11.26 -2.92
C PHE A 547 3.24 11.43 -1.42
N GLY A 548 3.71 12.50 -0.79
CA GLY A 548 3.48 12.78 0.64
C GLY A 548 2.00 12.95 1.00
N SER A 549 1.20 13.46 0.06
CA SER A 549 -0.26 13.60 0.21
C SER A 549 -1.05 12.31 -0.07
N GLY A 550 -0.39 11.28 -0.62
CA GLY A 550 -0.99 10.00 -0.99
C GLY A 550 -1.49 9.91 -2.43
N ASP A 551 -1.17 10.88 -3.29
CA ASP A 551 -1.44 10.83 -4.73
C ASP A 551 -0.20 10.28 -5.46
N ALA A 552 0.07 8.99 -5.22
CA ALA A 552 1.24 8.32 -5.78
C ALA A 552 1.17 8.25 -7.32
N GLU A 553 -0.03 8.14 -7.90
CA GLU A 553 -0.23 8.16 -9.35
C GLU A 553 0.23 9.50 -9.95
N ALA A 554 -0.20 10.64 -9.40
CA ALA A 554 0.29 11.94 -9.84
C ALA A 554 1.80 12.12 -9.59
N GLY A 555 2.31 11.57 -8.48
CA GLY A 555 3.74 11.55 -8.16
C GLY A 555 4.57 10.84 -9.23
N VAL A 556 4.18 9.62 -9.62
CA VAL A 556 4.86 8.85 -10.68
C VAL A 556 4.66 9.51 -12.04
N ALA A 557 3.45 9.98 -12.35
CA ALA A 557 3.13 10.65 -13.60
C ALA A 557 4.01 11.91 -13.83
N ALA A 558 4.34 12.66 -12.78
CA ALA A 558 5.22 13.82 -12.91
C ALA A 558 6.61 13.46 -13.44
N TYR A 559 7.16 12.29 -13.08
CA TYR A 559 8.44 11.81 -13.62
C TYR A 559 8.29 11.24 -15.04
N VAL A 560 7.13 10.66 -15.35
CA VAL A 560 6.79 10.20 -16.70
C VAL A 560 6.72 11.37 -17.67
N ASP A 561 6.04 12.45 -17.29
CA ASP A 561 5.87 13.67 -18.10
C ASP A 561 7.19 14.41 -18.37
N GLN A 562 8.23 14.10 -17.60
CA GLN A 562 9.58 14.67 -17.72
C GLN A 562 10.57 13.70 -18.38
N ASP A 563 10.08 12.61 -19.00
CA ASP A 563 10.86 11.59 -19.70
C ASP A 563 11.98 10.98 -18.83
N LYS A 564 11.74 10.82 -17.53
CA LYS A 564 12.74 10.27 -16.59
C LYS A 564 12.88 8.75 -16.62
N PHE A 565 12.11 8.06 -17.47
CA PHE A 565 12.12 6.61 -17.59
C PHE A 565 12.87 6.16 -18.84
N ALA A 566 14.05 5.60 -18.65
CA ALA A 566 14.86 4.96 -19.67
C ALA A 566 14.39 3.51 -19.88
N TRP A 567 13.72 3.27 -21.01
CA TRP A 567 13.26 1.93 -21.40
C TRP A 567 14.33 1.16 -22.15
N SER A 568 14.45 -0.13 -21.83
CA SER A 568 15.26 -1.10 -22.57
C SER A 568 14.47 -2.39 -22.81
N GLU A 569 14.88 -3.19 -23.79
CA GLU A 569 14.16 -4.43 -24.11
C GLU A 569 14.43 -5.48 -23.02
N THR A 570 15.67 -5.59 -22.56
CA THR A 570 16.08 -6.61 -21.56
C THR A 570 16.53 -6.01 -20.23
N SER A 571 16.49 -6.82 -19.16
CA SER A 571 16.99 -6.43 -17.84
C SER A 571 18.49 -6.13 -17.84
N GLU A 572 19.28 -6.76 -18.72
CA GLU A 572 20.73 -6.53 -18.86
C GLU A 572 21.02 -5.20 -19.54
N GLU A 573 20.33 -4.89 -20.64
CA GLU A 573 20.44 -3.60 -21.33
C GLU A 573 20.08 -2.43 -20.39
N ALA A 574 19.03 -2.57 -19.58
CA ALA A 574 18.63 -1.55 -18.62
C ALA A 574 19.72 -1.27 -17.57
N ARG A 575 20.40 -2.32 -17.06
CA ARG A 575 21.54 -2.14 -16.13
C ARG A 575 22.74 -1.51 -16.83
N ALA A 576 23.07 -1.96 -18.04
CA ALA A 576 24.18 -1.40 -18.81
C ALA A 576 23.96 0.10 -19.11
N ALA A 577 22.75 0.49 -19.50
CA ALA A 577 22.37 1.89 -19.68
C ALA A 577 22.52 2.70 -18.39
N LEU A 578 22.09 2.14 -17.26
CA LEU A 578 22.25 2.76 -15.94
C LEU A 578 23.71 3.03 -15.61
N ILE A 579 24.58 2.01 -15.74
CA ILE A 579 26.00 2.15 -15.44
C ILE A 579 26.67 3.14 -16.39
N ALA A 580 26.31 3.12 -17.68
CA ALA A 580 26.86 4.04 -18.68
C ALA A 580 26.53 5.52 -18.37
N GLU A 581 25.33 5.81 -17.89
CA GLU A 581 24.94 7.18 -17.50
C GLU A 581 25.53 7.57 -16.14
N TRP A 582 25.62 6.64 -15.19
CA TRP A 582 26.19 6.87 -13.86
C TRP A 582 27.70 7.15 -13.88
N MET A 583 28.44 6.45 -14.73
CA MET A 583 29.91 6.43 -14.76
C MET A 583 30.55 7.83 -14.82
N PRO A 584 30.17 8.75 -15.73
CA PRO A 584 30.79 10.06 -15.83
C PRO A 584 30.59 10.90 -14.55
N HIS A 585 29.44 10.77 -13.89
CA HIS A 585 29.15 11.49 -12.65
C HIS A 585 29.97 10.97 -11.49
N HIS A 586 30.09 9.65 -11.35
CA HIS A 586 30.93 9.06 -10.32
C HIS A 586 32.40 9.46 -10.48
N ARG A 587 32.94 9.43 -11.71
CA ARG A 587 34.33 9.85 -11.99
C ARG A 587 34.59 11.33 -11.72
N ALA A 588 33.56 12.17 -11.84
CA ALA A 588 33.65 13.57 -11.48
C ALA A 588 33.61 13.81 -9.96
N GLY A 589 33.43 12.76 -9.15
CA GLY A 589 33.26 12.86 -7.70
C GLY A 589 31.92 13.47 -7.30
N ALA A 590 30.90 13.40 -8.17
CA ALA A 590 29.58 13.92 -7.87
C ALA A 590 28.87 13.08 -6.79
N ASP A 591 27.99 13.72 -6.02
CA ASP A 591 27.16 13.07 -5.00
C ASP A 591 26.05 12.25 -5.66
N VAL A 592 26.31 10.95 -5.89
CA VAL A 592 25.43 10.05 -6.63
C VAL A 592 25.20 8.72 -5.92
N THR A 593 24.03 8.12 -6.12
CA THR A 593 23.74 6.74 -5.67
C THR A 593 22.96 5.94 -6.72
N ILE A 594 23.20 4.62 -6.72
CA ILE A 594 22.42 3.65 -7.49
C ILE A 594 21.47 2.93 -6.53
N MET A 595 20.19 2.87 -6.86
CA MET A 595 19.16 2.23 -6.05
C MET A 595 18.45 1.12 -6.82
N ALA A 596 18.16 0.03 -6.12
CA ALA A 596 17.24 -0.99 -6.60
C ALA A 596 16.36 -1.50 -5.46
N HIS A 597 15.22 -2.12 -5.75
CA HIS A 597 14.42 -2.75 -4.70
C HIS A 597 15.07 -4.07 -4.22
N ARG A 598 15.44 -4.93 -5.17
CA ARG A 598 15.90 -6.29 -4.91
C ARG A 598 17.43 -6.28 -4.72
N ASN A 599 17.96 -6.75 -3.59
CA ASN A 599 19.43 -6.92 -3.43
C ASN A 599 20.13 -7.75 -4.57
N LYS A 600 19.42 -8.52 -5.42
CA LYS A 600 19.96 -9.26 -6.57
C LYS A 600 20.44 -8.27 -7.59
N ASP A 601 19.56 -7.32 -7.85
CA ASP A 601 19.78 -6.22 -8.75
C ASP A 601 20.87 -5.33 -8.15
N VAL A 602 20.87 -5.11 -6.83
CA VAL A 602 21.98 -4.40 -6.15
C VAL A 602 23.32 -5.09 -6.33
N LEU A 603 23.40 -6.42 -6.15
CA LEU A 603 24.65 -7.15 -6.37
C LEU A 603 25.09 -7.08 -7.83
N ALA A 604 24.17 -7.29 -8.77
CA ALA A 604 24.47 -7.19 -10.20
C ALA A 604 24.96 -5.77 -10.56
N LEU A 605 24.27 -4.73 -10.10
CA LEU A 605 24.65 -3.34 -10.31
C LEU A 605 26.00 -2.99 -9.67
N ASN A 606 26.32 -3.52 -8.49
CA ASN A 606 27.64 -3.34 -7.88
C ASN A 606 28.76 -3.97 -8.72
N ALA A 607 28.53 -5.19 -9.22
CA ALA A 607 29.47 -5.88 -10.10
C ALA A 607 29.64 -5.13 -11.43
N ASP A 608 28.53 -4.75 -12.07
CA ASP A 608 28.50 -4.02 -13.34
C ASP A 608 29.20 -2.65 -13.21
N ALA A 609 28.91 -1.90 -12.13
CA ALA A 609 29.55 -0.61 -11.82
C ALA A 609 31.07 -0.73 -11.66
N ARG A 610 31.52 -1.71 -10.87
CA ARG A 610 32.94 -1.94 -10.63
C ARG A 610 33.66 -2.38 -11.89
N SER A 611 33.08 -3.32 -12.65
CA SER A 611 33.65 -3.78 -13.93
C SER A 611 33.86 -2.61 -14.89
N ALA A 612 32.86 -1.74 -15.02
CA ALA A 612 32.97 -0.57 -15.88
C ALA A 612 34.06 0.42 -15.41
N LEU A 613 34.31 0.54 -14.10
CA LEU A 613 35.40 1.37 -13.56
C LEU A 613 36.78 0.76 -13.83
N GLN A 614 36.89 -0.57 -13.74
CA GLN A 614 38.11 -1.29 -14.08
C GLN A 614 38.45 -1.16 -15.57
N ASP A 615 37.45 -1.35 -16.44
CA ASP A 615 37.61 -1.18 -17.90
C ASP A 615 38.04 0.25 -18.26
N ALA A 616 37.53 1.24 -17.52
CA ALA A 616 37.89 2.64 -17.64
C ALA A 616 39.23 3.02 -16.97
N ARG A 617 39.91 2.06 -16.32
CA ARG A 617 41.13 2.24 -15.52
C ARG A 617 41.00 3.35 -14.48
N ALA A 618 39.84 3.42 -13.84
CA ALA A 618 39.50 4.42 -12.83
C ALA A 618 39.78 3.95 -11.38
N LEU A 619 40.24 2.71 -11.21
CA LEU A 619 40.59 2.10 -9.93
C LEU A 619 42.08 1.76 -9.88
N GLY A 620 42.62 1.68 -8.68
CA GLY A 620 43.98 1.19 -8.42
C GLY A 620 44.15 -0.31 -8.68
N GLU A 621 45.26 -0.87 -8.23
CA GLU A 621 45.49 -2.32 -8.32
C GLU A 621 44.54 -3.08 -7.40
N ASP A 622 44.03 -4.22 -7.89
CA ASP A 622 43.13 -5.10 -7.14
C ASP A 622 43.92 -5.80 -6.02
N THR A 623 43.47 -5.55 -4.79
CA THR A 623 44.11 -6.09 -3.60
C THR A 623 43.14 -7.02 -2.86
N PRO A 624 43.55 -8.25 -2.52
CA PRO A 624 42.67 -9.21 -1.87
C PRO A 624 42.37 -8.80 -0.42
N PHE A 625 41.12 -8.97 -0.03
CA PHE A 625 40.61 -8.75 1.31
C PHE A 625 39.65 -9.88 1.68
N THR A 626 39.89 -10.48 2.84
CA THR A 626 39.09 -11.60 3.33
C THR A 626 37.85 -11.08 4.04
N ALA A 627 36.80 -10.82 3.26
CA ALA A 627 35.51 -10.43 3.80
C ALA A 627 34.73 -11.66 4.30
N GLU A 628 33.82 -11.45 5.24
CA GLU A 628 32.97 -12.50 5.82
C GLU A 628 32.16 -13.22 4.73
N ARG A 629 31.64 -12.49 3.73
CA ARG A 629 30.86 -13.05 2.62
C ARG A 629 31.73 -13.55 1.47
N GLY A 630 32.91 -14.07 1.78
CA GLY A 630 33.88 -14.59 0.82
C GLY A 630 34.99 -13.59 0.46
N ALA A 631 36.07 -14.13 -0.12
CA ALA A 631 37.21 -13.33 -0.57
C ALA A 631 36.78 -12.31 -1.63
N ARG A 632 37.21 -11.07 -1.46
CA ARG A 632 36.90 -9.96 -2.36
C ARG A 632 38.18 -9.22 -2.70
N SER A 633 38.19 -8.59 -3.86
CA SER A 633 39.23 -7.63 -4.21
C SER A 633 38.70 -6.23 -4.00
N PHE A 634 39.48 -5.41 -3.32
CA PHE A 634 39.27 -3.97 -3.27
C PHE A 634 40.46 -3.26 -3.90
N ALA A 635 40.19 -2.18 -4.59
CA ALA A 635 41.20 -1.31 -5.17
C ALA A 635 41.11 0.09 -4.53
N GLU A 636 42.20 0.85 -4.62
CA GLU A 636 42.13 2.29 -4.34
C GLU A 636 41.05 2.94 -5.23
N GLY A 637 40.18 3.74 -4.61
CA GLY A 637 39.01 4.33 -5.25
C GLY A 637 37.72 3.50 -5.15
N ASP A 638 37.76 2.25 -4.64
CA ASP A 638 36.55 1.45 -4.49
C ASP A 638 35.59 2.07 -3.47
N ARG A 639 34.29 2.05 -3.80
CA ARG A 639 33.22 2.40 -2.86
C ARG A 639 32.81 1.14 -2.10
N ILE A 640 32.81 1.20 -0.78
CA ILE A 640 32.52 0.05 0.10
C ILE A 640 31.35 0.32 1.05
N LEU A 641 30.72 -0.76 1.50
CA LEU A 641 29.59 -0.82 2.41
C LEU A 641 29.93 -1.65 3.64
N PHE A 642 29.73 -1.07 4.82
CA PHE A 642 29.85 -1.74 6.11
C PHE A 642 28.56 -2.51 6.41
N LEU A 643 28.66 -3.79 6.76
CA LEU A 643 27.51 -4.68 6.97
C LEU A 643 27.23 -4.97 8.46
N LYS A 644 28.13 -4.57 9.36
CA LYS A 644 27.98 -4.77 10.82
C LYS A 644 28.33 -3.51 11.59
N ASN A 645 27.65 -3.29 12.70
CA ASN A 645 28.01 -2.21 13.62
C ASN A 645 29.35 -2.53 14.30
N GLU A 646 30.29 -1.59 14.30
CA GLU A 646 31.53 -1.68 15.06
C GLU A 646 31.84 -0.34 15.73
N ARG A 647 31.86 -0.34 17.07
CA ARG A 647 31.95 0.89 17.87
C ARG A 647 33.36 1.45 17.89
N SER A 648 34.38 0.59 17.87
CA SER A 648 35.79 1.03 17.88
C SER A 648 36.16 1.83 16.62
N LEU A 649 35.54 1.47 15.49
CA LEU A 649 35.71 2.13 14.19
C LEU A 649 34.67 3.26 13.95
N ASN A 650 33.70 3.42 14.85
CA ASN A 650 32.55 4.31 14.69
C ASN A 650 31.77 4.08 13.38
N VAL A 651 31.59 2.81 12.98
CA VAL A 651 30.83 2.43 11.77
C VAL A 651 29.56 1.65 12.12
N PHE A 652 28.51 1.83 11.32
CA PHE A 652 27.23 1.15 11.48
C PHE A 652 26.93 0.26 10.27
N ASN A 653 26.04 -0.70 10.44
CA ASN A 653 25.49 -1.46 9.31
C ASN A 653 24.79 -0.50 8.35
N GLY A 654 25.32 -0.42 7.14
CA GLY A 654 24.91 0.45 6.06
C GLY A 654 25.73 1.73 5.90
N SER A 655 26.72 1.99 6.76
CA SER A 655 27.73 3.03 6.54
C SER A 655 28.51 2.74 5.26
N THR A 656 29.02 3.79 4.61
CA THR A 656 29.83 3.68 3.39
C THR A 656 31.09 4.48 3.47
N GLY A 657 32.05 4.11 2.64
CA GLY A 657 33.30 4.84 2.52
C GLY A 657 33.98 4.55 1.19
N THR A 658 35.01 5.34 0.91
CA THR A 658 35.87 5.16 -0.26
C THR A 658 37.24 4.69 0.19
N VAL A 659 37.77 3.66 -0.46
CA VAL A 659 39.10 3.14 -0.17
C VAL A 659 40.16 4.14 -0.65
N SER A 660 40.95 4.68 0.26
CA SER A 660 42.07 5.59 -0.06
C SER A 660 43.39 4.84 -0.26
N SER A 661 43.53 3.66 0.34
CA SER A 661 44.67 2.78 0.10
C SER A 661 44.25 1.33 0.35
N ALA A 662 44.70 0.43 -0.52
CA ALA A 662 44.36 -0.98 -0.46
C ALA A 662 45.64 -1.83 -0.37
N GLU A 663 45.84 -2.46 0.78
CA GLU A 663 46.87 -3.48 1.04
C GLU A 663 46.21 -4.84 1.34
N PRO A 664 46.90 -5.98 1.12
CA PRO A 664 46.30 -7.29 1.36
C PRO A 664 45.74 -7.40 2.78
N ASN A 665 44.44 -7.65 2.90
CA ASN A 665 43.68 -7.71 4.17
C ASN A 665 43.74 -6.42 5.04
N ARG A 666 44.12 -5.28 4.46
CA ARG A 666 44.18 -3.99 5.15
C ARG A 666 43.74 -2.87 4.21
N LEU A 667 42.67 -2.19 4.57
CA LEU A 667 42.16 -1.04 3.84
C LEU A 667 42.30 0.22 4.68
N GLU A 668 42.74 1.30 4.07
CA GLU A 668 42.48 2.64 4.58
C GLU A 668 41.23 3.17 3.89
N VAL A 669 40.24 3.54 4.68
CA VAL A 669 38.90 3.89 4.20
C VAL A 669 38.54 5.26 4.73
N ILE A 670 38.23 6.17 3.81
CA ILE A 670 37.57 7.43 4.14
C ILE A 670 36.07 7.13 4.25
N VAL A 671 35.60 6.91 5.48
CA VAL A 671 34.18 6.69 5.77
C VAL A 671 33.44 8.01 5.58
N ASP A 672 32.27 7.95 4.95
CA ASP A 672 31.45 9.13 4.72
C ASP A 672 31.09 9.79 6.06
N GLY A 673 31.37 11.09 6.18
CA GLY A 673 31.15 11.85 7.42
C GLY A 673 32.29 11.77 8.44
N HIS A 674 33.34 10.99 8.19
CA HIS A 674 34.58 11.02 8.98
C HIS A 674 35.58 12.02 8.38
N LEU A 675 36.32 12.72 9.24
CA LEU A 675 37.39 13.63 8.83
C LEU A 675 38.67 12.88 8.47
N ASP A 676 38.99 11.85 9.25
CA ASP A 676 40.19 11.05 9.10
C ASP A 676 39.85 9.65 8.56
N PRO A 677 40.71 9.08 7.70
CA PRO A 677 40.56 7.71 7.25
C PRO A 677 40.71 6.74 8.43
N ILE A 678 39.92 5.67 8.41
CA ILE A 678 40.06 4.57 9.35
C ILE A 678 40.84 3.43 8.72
N VAL A 679 41.54 2.66 9.55
CA VAL A 679 42.20 1.42 9.09
C VAL A 679 41.27 0.26 9.39
N VAL A 680 40.86 -0.46 8.35
CA VAL A 680 40.07 -1.67 8.45
C VAL A 680 40.97 -2.85 8.14
N ARG A 681 41.23 -3.70 9.13
CA ARG A 681 41.97 -4.95 8.96
C ARG A 681 41.00 -6.11 8.94
N ALA A 682 41.14 -7.03 7.99
CA ALA A 682 40.21 -8.15 7.84
C ALA A 682 40.04 -8.98 9.12
N HIS A 683 41.11 -9.15 9.91
CA HIS A 683 41.04 -9.89 11.18
C HIS A 683 40.30 -9.14 12.31
N GLU A 684 40.18 -7.80 12.22
CA GLU A 684 39.47 -6.96 13.19
C GLU A 684 38.02 -6.73 12.74
N TYR A 685 37.82 -6.51 11.43
CA TYR A 685 36.51 -6.25 10.83
C TYR A 685 36.51 -6.72 9.36
N ASN A 686 35.71 -7.74 9.06
CA ASN A 686 35.57 -8.32 7.72
C ASN A 686 34.17 -8.21 7.11
N HIS A 687 33.25 -7.48 7.74
CA HIS A 687 31.87 -7.33 7.25
C HIS A 687 31.76 -6.19 6.23
N LEU A 688 32.43 -6.33 5.08
CA LEU A 688 32.48 -5.35 3.98
C LEU A 688 31.93 -5.92 2.66
N ASP A 689 31.29 -5.07 1.88
CA ASP A 689 30.86 -5.33 0.50
C ASP A 689 31.14 -4.10 -0.38
N HIS A 690 30.99 -4.22 -1.70
CA HIS A 690 30.99 -3.07 -2.60
C HIS A 690 29.71 -2.24 -2.37
N GLY A 691 29.86 -0.91 -2.46
CA GLY A 691 28.84 0.05 -2.02
C GLY A 691 28.37 1.03 -3.10
N TYR A 692 28.54 0.71 -4.39
CA TYR A 692 28.09 1.57 -5.51
C TYR A 692 26.57 1.63 -5.63
N ALA A 693 25.89 0.50 -5.40
CA ALA A 693 24.45 0.35 -5.41
C ALA A 693 23.92 -0.13 -4.05
N ARG A 694 22.69 0.29 -3.71
CA ARG A 694 22.01 -0.10 -2.46
C ARG A 694 20.52 -0.37 -2.68
N THR A 695 19.93 -1.05 -1.70
CA THR A 695 18.48 -1.21 -1.67
C THR A 695 17.78 0.09 -1.31
N ILE A 696 16.62 0.37 -1.91
CA ILE A 696 15.76 1.51 -1.57
C ILE A 696 15.51 1.61 -0.05
N HIS A 697 15.32 0.47 0.63
CA HIS A 697 15.15 0.43 2.10
C HIS A 697 16.33 1.00 2.89
N LYS A 698 17.56 0.76 2.42
CA LYS A 698 18.79 1.26 3.07
C LYS A 698 19.09 2.72 2.73
N GLU A 699 18.43 3.25 1.70
CA GLU A 699 18.54 4.64 1.24
C GLU A 699 17.49 5.55 1.88
N GLN A 700 16.59 5.00 2.71
CA GLN A 700 15.68 5.82 3.50
C GLN A 700 16.48 6.75 4.42
N GLY A 701 16.05 8.01 4.47
CA GLY A 701 16.79 9.09 5.14
C GLY A 701 17.94 9.69 4.31
N ASN A 702 18.55 8.96 3.36
CA ASN A 702 19.68 9.48 2.59
C ASN A 702 19.26 10.55 1.56
N THR A 703 20.20 11.43 1.18
CA THR A 703 20.02 12.48 0.17
C THR A 703 21.28 12.59 -0.69
N VAL A 704 21.09 12.56 -2.02
CA VAL A 704 22.17 12.71 -3.01
C VAL A 704 21.81 13.78 -4.04
N ASP A 705 22.76 14.30 -4.80
CA ASP A 705 22.46 15.26 -5.87
C ASP A 705 21.76 14.56 -7.04
N ARG A 706 22.27 13.39 -7.45
CA ARG A 706 21.67 12.60 -8.54
C ARG A 706 21.48 11.13 -8.17
N SER A 707 20.33 10.57 -8.50
CA SER A 707 20.04 9.16 -8.23
C SER A 707 19.72 8.37 -9.49
N PHE A 708 20.16 7.11 -9.53
CA PHE A 708 19.90 6.17 -10.62
C PHE A 708 19.10 5.00 -10.07
N VAL A 709 17.85 4.81 -10.53
CA VAL A 709 16.92 3.82 -9.95
C VAL A 709 16.66 2.70 -10.94
N TYR A 710 17.01 1.47 -10.57
CA TYR A 710 16.62 0.27 -11.32
C TYR A 710 15.24 -0.21 -10.85
N LEU A 711 14.26 -0.25 -11.75
CA LEU A 711 12.89 -0.66 -11.41
C LEU A 711 12.72 -2.17 -11.39
N SER A 712 11.79 -2.62 -10.54
CA SER A 712 11.33 -4.01 -10.52
C SER A 712 9.82 -4.07 -10.32
N PRO A 713 9.14 -5.15 -10.76
CA PRO A 713 7.67 -5.30 -10.67
C PRO A 713 7.08 -5.31 -9.26
N THR A 714 7.94 -5.23 -8.25
CA THR A 714 7.63 -5.38 -6.82
C THR A 714 7.67 -4.04 -6.08
N MET A 715 7.94 -2.94 -6.80
CA MET A 715 7.87 -1.59 -6.26
C MET A 715 6.41 -1.13 -6.17
N ASP A 716 6.02 -0.71 -4.98
CA ASP A 716 4.72 -0.12 -4.66
C ASP A 716 4.83 1.41 -4.46
N ALA A 717 3.75 2.05 -4.02
CA ALA A 717 3.70 3.50 -3.76
C ALA A 717 4.78 3.96 -2.77
N GLN A 718 5.00 3.18 -1.70
CA GLN A 718 5.93 3.53 -0.64
C GLN A 718 7.39 3.42 -1.11
N LEU A 719 7.74 2.35 -1.84
CA LEU A 719 9.05 2.18 -2.44
C LEU A 719 9.33 3.24 -3.50
N SER A 720 8.33 3.55 -4.32
CA SER A 720 8.42 4.59 -5.34
C SER A 720 8.64 5.96 -4.70
N TYR A 721 7.91 6.28 -3.63
CA TYR A 721 8.08 7.54 -2.91
C TYR A 721 9.50 7.69 -2.36
N VAL A 722 10.03 6.66 -1.70
CA VAL A 722 11.40 6.73 -1.17
C VAL A 722 12.41 6.90 -2.30
N ALA A 723 12.36 6.07 -3.34
CA ALA A 723 13.29 6.12 -4.46
C ALA A 723 13.27 7.49 -5.17
N LEU A 724 12.07 8.02 -5.46
CA LEU A 724 11.88 9.26 -6.21
C LEU A 724 12.07 10.53 -5.37
N THR A 725 12.47 10.42 -4.11
CA THR A 725 12.72 11.59 -3.25
C THR A 725 14.12 11.67 -2.66
N ARG A 726 15.05 10.82 -3.11
CA ARG A 726 16.44 10.86 -2.64
C ARG A 726 17.27 11.95 -3.32
N HIS A 727 16.96 12.30 -4.58
CA HIS A 727 17.73 13.29 -5.35
C HIS A 727 17.43 14.74 -4.94
N ARG A 728 18.45 15.62 -5.06
CA ARG A 728 18.32 17.08 -5.01
C ARG A 728 18.16 17.68 -6.41
N GLU A 729 18.92 17.19 -7.37
CA GLU A 729 19.03 17.77 -8.71
C GLU A 729 18.36 16.93 -9.80
N ASP A 730 18.57 15.60 -9.83
CA ASP A 730 18.02 14.76 -10.91
C ASP A 730 17.87 13.28 -10.56
N VAL A 731 16.97 12.59 -11.26
CA VAL A 731 16.79 11.14 -11.18
C VAL A 731 16.48 10.55 -12.55
N THR A 732 17.08 9.39 -12.83
CA THR A 732 16.75 8.56 -13.98
C THR A 732 16.33 7.17 -13.52
N LEU A 733 15.25 6.66 -14.11
CA LEU A 733 14.61 5.39 -13.78
C LEU A 733 14.79 4.42 -14.95
N TYR A 734 15.38 3.25 -14.70
CA TYR A 734 15.74 2.28 -15.72
C TYR A 734 14.77 1.10 -15.68
N VAL A 735 14.08 0.88 -16.80
CA VAL A 735 12.97 -0.07 -16.93
C VAL A 735 13.26 -1.07 -18.03
N SER A 736 12.94 -2.34 -17.79
CA SER A 736 12.97 -3.39 -18.81
C SER A 736 11.55 -3.78 -19.27
N ARG A 737 11.40 -4.07 -20.57
CA ARG A 737 10.18 -4.66 -21.16
C ARG A 737 9.89 -6.09 -20.66
N GLU A 738 10.90 -6.80 -20.18
CA GLU A 738 10.74 -8.12 -19.54
C GLU A 738 9.98 -8.00 -18.21
N ASP A 739 10.25 -6.94 -17.45
CA ASP A 739 9.64 -6.69 -16.14
C ASP A 739 8.28 -5.98 -16.26
N PHE A 740 8.12 -5.08 -17.25
CA PHE A 740 6.90 -4.30 -17.45
C PHE A 740 6.49 -4.27 -18.93
N ARG A 741 5.28 -4.75 -19.26
CA ARG A 741 4.83 -4.81 -20.65
C ARG A 741 4.46 -3.44 -21.20
N SER A 742 4.00 -2.53 -20.34
CA SER A 742 3.57 -1.19 -20.71
C SER A 742 3.84 -0.17 -19.61
N GLN A 743 3.90 1.10 -19.99
CA GLN A 743 3.98 2.22 -19.05
C GLN A 743 2.77 2.27 -18.11
N GLY A 744 1.57 1.91 -18.59
CA GLY A 744 0.37 1.84 -17.74
C GLY A 744 0.51 0.80 -16.63
N GLU A 745 0.98 -0.42 -16.96
CA GLU A 745 1.24 -1.47 -15.96
C GLU A 745 2.31 -1.04 -14.95
N MET A 746 3.37 -0.35 -15.42
CA MET A 746 4.42 0.17 -14.55
C MET A 746 3.86 1.20 -13.56
N VAL A 747 3.11 2.20 -14.04
CA VAL A 747 2.50 3.23 -13.19
C VAL A 747 1.53 2.59 -12.20
N GLU A 748 0.69 1.65 -12.64
CA GLU A 748 -0.27 0.96 -11.77
C GLU A 748 0.44 0.24 -10.61
N LYS A 749 1.53 -0.49 -10.90
CA LYS A 749 2.32 -1.18 -9.86
C LYS A 749 2.99 -0.19 -8.92
N MET A 750 3.67 0.82 -9.46
CA MET A 750 4.36 1.84 -8.68
C MET A 750 3.44 2.72 -7.85
N ALA A 751 2.17 2.89 -8.27
CA ALA A 751 1.17 3.67 -7.56
C ALA A 751 0.29 2.81 -6.64
N GLN A 752 0.50 1.49 -6.61
CA GLN A 752 -0.28 0.59 -5.77
C GLN A 752 -0.04 0.91 -4.29
N ASP A 753 -1.06 1.41 -3.61
CA ASP A 753 -0.97 1.77 -2.19
C ASP A 753 -1.14 0.52 -1.31
N ARG A 754 -0.12 0.21 -0.51
CA ARG A 754 -0.09 -0.93 0.44
C ARG A 754 0.13 -0.48 1.88
N LEU A 755 -0.36 0.71 2.23
CA LEU A 755 -0.32 1.18 3.62
C LEU A 755 -0.84 0.15 4.60
N GLN A 756 -0.08 -0.10 5.66
CA GLN A 756 -0.59 -0.86 6.79
C GLN A 756 -1.61 -0.02 7.56
N ASP A 757 -2.51 -0.73 8.23
CA ASP A 757 -3.58 -0.13 9.00
C ASP A 757 -3.43 -0.42 10.50
N SER A 758 -4.19 0.30 11.31
CA SER A 758 -4.22 0.16 12.77
C SER A 758 -5.67 0.22 13.25
N THR A 759 -6.07 -0.68 14.14
CA THR A 759 -7.38 -0.68 14.77
C THR A 759 -7.64 0.63 15.52
N ALA A 760 -6.60 1.28 16.05
CA ALA A 760 -6.71 2.56 16.75
C ALA A 760 -7.31 3.68 15.87
N LEU A 761 -7.13 3.62 14.54
CA LEU A 761 -7.70 4.59 13.61
C LEU A 761 -9.24 4.47 13.50
N TYR A 762 -9.79 3.33 13.90
CA TYR A 762 -11.23 3.05 13.92
C TYR A 762 -11.88 3.28 15.27
N ARG A 763 -11.19 3.91 16.25
CA ARG A 763 -11.69 4.12 17.62
C ARG A 763 -13.04 4.84 17.75
N SER A 764 -13.47 5.52 16.69
CA SER A 764 -14.75 6.24 16.64
C SER A 764 -15.92 5.39 16.13
N THR A 765 -15.66 4.22 15.53
CA THR A 765 -16.70 3.30 15.05
C THR A 765 -17.45 2.68 16.22
N VAL A 766 -18.71 2.33 15.98
CA VAL A 766 -19.55 1.65 16.99
C VAL A 766 -18.94 0.29 17.32
N ASP A 767 -18.50 -0.45 16.30
CA ASP A 767 -17.93 -1.79 16.44
C ASP A 767 -16.66 -1.81 17.31
N TYR A 768 -15.76 -0.83 17.15
CA TYR A 768 -14.57 -0.71 17.99
C TYR A 768 -14.92 -0.41 19.46
N LYS A 769 -15.87 0.50 19.69
CA LYS A 769 -16.31 0.84 21.07
C LYS A 769 -16.93 -0.35 21.76
N ASP A 770 -17.75 -1.12 21.05
CA ASP A 770 -18.38 -2.33 21.57
C ASP A 770 -17.35 -3.41 21.91
N ALA A 771 -16.31 -3.58 21.08
CA ALA A 771 -15.20 -4.50 21.37
C ALA A 771 -14.45 -4.13 22.67
N ILE A 772 -14.22 -2.83 22.90
CA ILE A 772 -13.60 -2.32 24.14
C ILE A 772 -14.56 -2.43 25.34
N GLN A 773 -15.85 -2.14 25.15
CA GLN A 773 -16.85 -2.20 26.21
C GLN A 773 -17.06 -3.64 26.71
N GLY A 774 -17.23 -4.60 25.80
CA GLY A 774 -17.35 -6.02 26.17
C GLY A 774 -16.11 -6.54 26.90
N PHE A 775 -14.93 -5.97 26.65
CA PHE A 775 -13.72 -6.24 27.43
C PHE A 775 -13.78 -5.65 28.86
N ALA A 776 -14.21 -4.40 29.01
CA ALA A 776 -14.31 -3.71 30.30
C ALA A 776 -15.31 -4.39 31.25
N GLU A 777 -16.45 -4.84 30.72
CA GLU A 777 -17.51 -5.53 31.46
C GLU A 777 -17.05 -6.87 32.04
N ARG A 778 -16.30 -7.67 31.26
CA ARG A 778 -15.76 -8.97 31.71
C ARG A 778 -14.68 -8.86 32.80
N ARG A 779 -14.10 -7.68 32.99
CA ARG A 779 -13.06 -7.40 34.00
C ARG A 779 -13.57 -6.56 35.18
N GLY A 780 -14.87 -6.27 35.23
CA GLY A 780 -15.50 -5.57 36.36
C GLY A 780 -15.29 -4.05 36.37
N TYR A 781 -14.98 -3.43 35.24
CA TYR A 781 -14.92 -1.97 35.13
C TYR A 781 -16.32 -1.40 34.87
N PRO A 782 -16.89 -0.54 35.73
CA PRO A 782 -18.30 -0.14 35.65
C PRO A 782 -18.54 0.85 34.49
N THR A 783 -19.27 0.42 33.46
CA THR A 783 -19.85 1.29 32.43
C THR A 783 -21.36 1.39 32.69
N THR A 784 -21.74 2.34 33.54
CA THR A 784 -23.14 2.47 33.98
C THR A 784 -24.07 3.04 32.90
N ARG A 785 -25.14 2.28 32.65
CA ARG A 785 -26.51 2.72 32.34
C ARG A 785 -26.91 3.10 30.91
N ILE A 786 -26.22 2.59 29.90
CA ILE A 786 -26.69 2.60 28.49
C ILE A 786 -27.00 1.18 27.96
N VAL A 787 -26.53 0.14 28.66
CA VAL A 787 -26.58 -1.27 28.23
C VAL A 787 -27.99 -1.88 28.20
N VAL A 788 -28.94 -1.43 29.02
CA VAL A 788 -30.28 -2.04 29.05
C VAL A 788 -31.11 -1.68 27.81
N GLU A 789 -30.86 -0.53 27.19
CA GLU A 789 -31.60 -0.09 25.99
C GLU A 789 -31.00 -0.64 24.69
N PHE A 790 -29.68 -0.88 24.65
CA PHE A 790 -29.00 -1.37 23.46
C PHE A 790 -29.13 -2.91 23.28
N VAL A 791 -29.09 -3.68 24.38
CA VAL A 791 -29.25 -5.15 24.35
C VAL A 791 -30.63 -5.57 23.80
N ARG A 792 -31.66 -4.74 23.94
CA ARG A 792 -32.98 -5.00 23.33
C ARG A 792 -33.04 -4.77 21.82
N SER A 793 -32.14 -3.97 21.26
CA SER A 793 -32.27 -3.46 19.89
C SER A 793 -31.46 -4.27 18.87
N ASN A 794 -30.28 -4.80 19.26
CA ASN A 794 -29.40 -5.54 18.32
C ASN A 794 -29.57 -7.07 18.33
N LEU A 795 -30.20 -7.65 19.36
CA LEU A 795 -30.49 -9.09 19.40
C LEU A 795 -31.64 -9.50 18.48
N ALA A 796 -32.56 -8.59 18.15
CA ALA A 796 -33.68 -8.89 17.27
C ALA A 796 -33.23 -9.07 15.80
N TYR A 797 -32.37 -8.18 15.32
CA TYR A 797 -31.92 -8.17 13.92
C TYR A 797 -31.02 -9.38 13.57
N LEU A 798 -30.08 -9.74 14.44
CA LEU A 798 -29.20 -10.89 14.25
C LEU A 798 -29.93 -12.23 14.41
N ARG A 799 -30.88 -12.32 15.35
CA ARG A 799 -31.69 -13.51 15.57
C ARG A 799 -32.67 -13.76 14.42
N GLU A 800 -33.30 -12.72 13.90
CA GLU A 800 -34.24 -12.82 12.78
C GLU A 800 -33.54 -13.24 11.47
N ARG A 801 -32.29 -12.82 11.28
CA ARG A 801 -31.48 -13.17 10.10
C ARG A 801 -30.90 -14.58 10.18
N LEU A 802 -30.55 -15.06 11.38
CA LEU A 802 -30.15 -16.45 11.64
C LEU A 802 -31.35 -17.41 11.60
N GLU A 803 -32.53 -16.99 12.08
CA GLU A 803 -33.77 -17.77 11.99
C GLU A 803 -34.25 -17.90 10.53
N ARG A 804 -34.10 -16.87 9.69
CA ARG A 804 -34.40 -16.97 8.24
C ARG A 804 -33.48 -17.94 7.49
N LEU A 805 -32.20 -18.01 7.88
CA LEU A 805 -31.24 -18.97 7.31
C LEU A 805 -31.51 -20.39 7.81
N ALA A 806 -31.84 -20.56 9.10
CA ALA A 806 -32.25 -21.85 9.66
C ALA A 806 -33.55 -22.39 9.02
N GLN A 807 -34.54 -21.51 8.82
CA GLN A 807 -35.80 -21.86 8.14
C GLN A 807 -35.64 -22.22 6.66
N HIS A 808 -34.56 -21.76 6.01
CA HIS A 808 -34.23 -22.13 4.64
C HIS A 808 -33.65 -23.56 4.55
N PHE A 809 -32.94 -24.00 5.59
CA PHE A 809 -32.40 -25.36 5.69
C PHE A 809 -33.42 -26.40 6.19
N ASP A 810 -34.32 -26.02 7.11
CA ASP A 810 -35.43 -26.89 7.56
C ASP A 810 -36.40 -27.27 6.41
N ARG A 811 -36.39 -26.54 5.30
CA ARG A 811 -37.20 -26.83 4.09
C ARG A 811 -36.60 -27.90 3.18
N VAL A 812 -35.35 -28.32 3.40
CA VAL A 812 -34.66 -29.33 2.59
C VAL A 812 -34.78 -30.73 3.21
N GLU A 813 -35.13 -30.84 4.49
CA GLU A 813 -35.31 -32.11 5.20
C GLU A 813 -36.76 -32.34 5.65
N ARG A 814 -37.66 -32.81 4.77
CA ARG A 814 -38.71 -33.81 5.09
C ARG A 814 -39.64 -34.13 3.90
N PRO A 815 -40.13 -35.38 3.75
CA PRO A 815 -41.10 -35.78 2.75
C PRO A 815 -42.56 -35.49 3.18
N VAL A 816 -43.43 -35.38 2.18
CA VAL A 816 -44.86 -35.01 2.24
C VAL A 816 -45.74 -36.16 2.76
N ASP A 817 -46.66 -35.89 3.70
CA ASP A 817 -48.07 -36.33 3.54
C ASP A 817 -49.12 -35.54 4.36
N ARG A 818 -50.34 -35.54 3.83
CA ARG A 818 -51.54 -34.77 4.17
C ARG A 818 -52.23 -35.20 5.48
N ARG A 819 -52.85 -34.24 6.20
CA ARG A 819 -54.32 -34.21 6.51
C ARG A 819 -54.75 -32.98 7.32
N SER A 820 -56.01 -32.62 7.05
CA SER A 820 -56.86 -31.50 7.46
C SER A 820 -57.27 -31.45 8.95
N SER A 821 -57.52 -30.25 9.48
CA SER A 821 -58.79 -29.92 10.17
C SER A 821 -58.94 -28.43 10.52
N HIS A 822 -60.18 -27.95 10.34
CA HIS A 822 -60.80 -26.65 10.61
C HIS A 822 -60.56 -25.99 11.98
N LEU A 823 -60.71 -24.66 12.03
CA LEU A 823 -61.63 -23.87 12.90
C LEU A 823 -61.36 -22.36 12.65
N SER A 824 -62.20 -21.67 11.87
CA SER A 824 -63.40 -20.89 12.23
C SER A 824 -63.12 -19.46 12.70
N LEU A 825 -63.72 -18.53 11.95
CA LEU A 825 -63.76 -17.09 12.10
C LEU A 825 -64.27 -16.60 13.47
N GLY A 826 -63.72 -15.47 13.91
CA GLY A 826 -64.35 -14.58 14.87
C GLY A 826 -64.27 -13.14 14.35
N SER A 827 -65.37 -12.70 13.75
CA SER A 827 -65.71 -11.32 13.45
C SER A 827 -65.84 -10.51 14.74
N ASP A 828 -65.25 -9.31 14.78
CA ASP A 828 -65.98 -8.13 15.24
C ASP A 828 -65.22 -6.84 14.89
N ALA A 829 -66.02 -5.78 14.75
CA ALA A 829 -65.63 -4.39 14.56
C ALA A 829 -65.37 -3.90 13.13
N GLN A 830 -66.26 -4.27 12.20
CA GLN A 830 -66.84 -3.27 11.29
C GLN A 830 -67.65 -2.26 12.12
N ALA A 831 -67.00 -1.30 12.79
CA ALA A 831 -67.72 -0.25 13.53
C ALA A 831 -66.96 1.08 13.77
N ALA A 832 -65.80 1.32 13.16
CA ALA A 832 -65.08 2.60 13.34
C ALA A 832 -64.63 3.26 12.03
N VAL A 833 -65.31 2.95 10.91
CA VAL A 833 -65.01 3.49 9.56
C VAL A 833 -65.81 4.77 9.25
N ARG A 834 -66.50 5.38 10.22
CA ARG A 834 -67.18 6.67 9.99
C ARG A 834 -66.96 7.61 11.16
N LEU A 835 -65.94 8.46 11.02
CA LEU A 835 -65.87 9.86 11.49
C LEU A 835 -64.39 10.24 11.72
N HIS A 836 -63.64 10.41 10.64
CA HIS A 836 -62.62 11.46 10.48
C HIS A 836 -62.07 11.39 9.04
N GLN A 837 -62.93 11.77 8.08
CA GLN A 837 -62.46 12.38 6.85
C GLN A 837 -61.89 13.76 7.23
N ALA A 838 -60.69 13.79 7.81
CA ALA A 838 -59.86 14.97 7.76
C ALA A 838 -59.18 14.93 6.38
N GLN A 839 -59.46 15.92 5.53
CA GLN A 839 -58.82 16.11 4.24
C GLN A 839 -57.30 15.97 4.40
N ARG A 840 -56.73 14.83 4.03
CA ARG A 840 -55.28 14.68 3.94
C ARG A 840 -54.84 15.54 2.74
N PRO A 841 -53.94 16.50 2.93
CA PRO A 841 -53.54 17.41 1.87
C PRO A 841 -52.94 16.60 0.71
N LEU A 842 -53.29 16.93 -0.53
CA LEU A 842 -52.63 16.35 -1.70
C LEU A 842 -51.13 16.73 -1.69
N PRO A 843 -50.24 15.90 -2.26
CA PRO A 843 -48.83 16.26 -2.36
C PRO A 843 -48.65 17.59 -3.08
N PRO A 844 -47.83 18.52 -2.53
CA PRO A 844 -47.60 19.80 -3.17
C PRO A 844 -46.92 19.58 -4.53
N GLN A 845 -47.36 20.30 -5.57
CA GLN A 845 -46.59 20.36 -6.80
C GLN A 845 -45.22 20.97 -6.48
N ILE A 846 -44.14 20.26 -6.83
CA ILE A 846 -42.77 20.75 -6.59
C ILE A 846 -42.55 21.94 -7.52
N PRO A 847 -42.38 23.17 -7.01
CA PRO A 847 -42.08 24.32 -7.87
C PRO A 847 -40.79 24.05 -8.63
N HIS A 848 -40.71 24.49 -9.88
CA HIS A 848 -39.54 24.25 -10.73
C HIS A 848 -38.22 24.69 -10.08
N ARG A 849 -38.25 25.77 -9.28
CA ARG A 849 -37.10 26.26 -8.51
C ARG A 849 -36.65 25.30 -7.41
N VAL A 850 -37.60 24.68 -6.69
CA VAL A 850 -37.34 23.65 -5.68
C VAL A 850 -36.77 22.39 -6.34
N HIS A 851 -37.29 22.00 -7.50
CA HIS A 851 -36.75 20.86 -8.25
C HIS A 851 -35.30 21.12 -8.70
N GLN A 852 -35.00 22.34 -9.18
CA GLN A 852 -33.64 22.72 -9.55
C GLN A 852 -32.69 22.78 -8.35
N ALA A 853 -33.15 23.35 -7.23
CA ALA A 853 -32.38 23.38 -5.98
C ALA A 853 -32.08 21.96 -5.51
N GLY A 854 -33.07 21.07 -5.48
CA GLY A 854 -32.91 19.66 -5.13
C GLY A 854 -31.95 18.91 -6.05
N ARG A 855 -31.96 19.15 -7.37
CA ARG A 855 -30.98 18.55 -8.30
C ARG A 855 -29.55 19.07 -8.08
N ARG A 856 -29.39 20.35 -7.76
CA ARG A 856 -28.07 20.93 -7.45
C ARG A 856 -27.54 20.40 -6.13
N LEU A 857 -28.38 20.39 -5.10
CA LEU A 857 -28.08 19.80 -3.79
C LEU A 857 -27.77 18.31 -3.93
N GLY A 858 -28.56 17.56 -4.71
CA GLY A 858 -28.35 16.14 -4.97
C GLY A 858 -27.02 15.84 -5.69
N ARG A 859 -26.63 16.65 -6.68
CA ARG A 859 -25.32 16.54 -7.34
C ARG A 859 -24.15 16.81 -6.40
N ASP A 860 -24.24 17.89 -5.61
CA ASP A 860 -23.19 18.23 -4.65
C ASP A 860 -23.15 17.20 -3.49
N LEU A 861 -24.29 16.55 -3.17
CA LEU A 861 -24.40 15.46 -2.21
C LEU A 861 -23.78 14.16 -2.75
N GLN A 862 -23.97 13.83 -4.03
CA GLN A 862 -23.28 12.73 -4.72
C GLN A 862 -21.76 12.94 -4.74
N ALA A 863 -21.31 14.18 -4.97
CA ALA A 863 -19.89 14.54 -4.91
C ALA A 863 -19.31 14.47 -3.48
N GLN A 864 -20.15 14.43 -2.43
CA GLN A 864 -19.72 14.37 -1.03
C GLN A 864 -19.11 13.00 -0.66
N ALA A 865 -19.33 11.95 -1.45
CA ALA A 865 -18.73 10.63 -1.29
C ALA A 865 -17.21 10.60 -1.59
N THR A 866 -16.63 11.69 -2.10
CA THR A 866 -15.17 11.89 -2.27
C THR A 866 -14.66 13.00 -1.33
N ALA A 867 -13.58 12.73 -0.60
CA ALA A 867 -13.19 13.42 0.64
C ALA A 867 -13.01 14.97 0.59
N GLY A 868 -13.22 15.61 1.76
CA GLY A 868 -12.67 16.93 2.15
C GLY A 868 -13.26 18.19 1.49
N ARG A 869 -12.93 18.44 0.22
CA ARG A 869 -13.29 19.69 -0.49
C ARG A 869 -14.76 19.73 -0.94
N ALA A 870 -15.36 18.58 -1.22
CA ALA A 870 -16.76 18.46 -1.63
C ALA A 870 -17.75 18.77 -0.50
N VAL A 871 -17.44 18.37 0.74
CA VAL A 871 -18.28 18.64 1.93
C VAL A 871 -18.46 20.14 2.17
N ARG A 872 -17.40 20.94 2.02
CA ARG A 872 -17.47 22.41 2.15
C ARG A 872 -18.25 23.05 1.00
N ARG A 873 -18.28 22.43 -0.19
CA ARG A 873 -19.07 22.90 -1.33
C ARG A 873 -20.56 22.62 -1.11
N PHE A 874 -20.93 21.41 -0.67
CA PHE A 874 -22.29 21.07 -0.31
C PHE A 874 -22.84 21.97 0.81
N LYS A 875 -22.11 22.15 1.92
CA LYS A 875 -22.55 23.03 3.03
C LYS A 875 -22.80 24.48 2.57
N ARG A 876 -21.91 25.03 1.71
CA ARG A 876 -22.09 26.37 1.14
C ARG A 876 -23.28 26.44 0.18
N ARG A 877 -23.50 25.39 -0.62
CA ARG A 877 -24.67 25.29 -1.51
C ARG A 877 -25.96 25.18 -0.73
N ALA A 878 -26.02 24.33 0.29
CA ALA A 878 -27.16 24.18 1.18
C ALA A 878 -27.54 25.52 1.82
N HIS A 879 -26.56 26.25 2.36
CA HIS A 879 -26.81 27.58 2.92
C HIS A 879 -27.32 28.58 1.86
N TYR A 880 -26.70 28.59 0.67
CA TYR A 880 -27.14 29.47 -0.42
C TYR A 880 -28.58 29.15 -0.85
N GLU A 881 -28.92 27.88 -1.11
CA GLU A 881 -30.24 27.49 -1.59
C GLU A 881 -31.35 27.69 -0.54
N LEU A 882 -31.05 27.54 0.75
CA LEU A 882 -32.04 27.68 1.84
C LEU A 882 -32.20 29.10 2.38
N ASN A 883 -31.19 29.97 2.23
CA ASN A 883 -31.19 31.30 2.86
C ASN A 883 -30.97 32.46 1.89
N VAL A 884 -30.33 32.26 0.74
CA VAL A 884 -29.85 33.35 -0.13
C VAL A 884 -30.48 33.33 -1.53
N SER A 885 -30.83 32.15 -2.05
CA SER A 885 -31.38 32.02 -3.41
C SER A 885 -32.77 32.66 -3.52
N ASP A 886 -33.15 33.08 -4.73
CA ASP A 886 -34.49 33.62 -5.02
C ASP A 886 -35.61 32.58 -4.79
N GLY A 887 -35.27 31.30 -4.63
CA GLY A 887 -36.19 30.20 -4.29
C GLY A 887 -36.12 29.72 -2.83
N ALA A 888 -35.34 30.40 -1.98
CA ALA A 888 -35.06 29.97 -0.60
C ALA A 888 -36.31 29.88 0.28
N LYS A 889 -37.27 30.79 0.09
CA LYS A 889 -38.56 30.74 0.79
C LYS A 889 -39.40 29.53 0.32
N GLU A 890 -39.46 29.28 -0.98
CA GLU A 890 -40.21 28.16 -1.56
C GLU A 890 -39.64 26.80 -1.12
N LEU A 891 -38.31 26.67 -1.06
CA LEU A 891 -37.64 25.45 -0.61
C LEU A 891 -37.90 25.17 0.88
N ARG A 892 -37.88 26.19 1.74
CA ARG A 892 -38.21 26.05 3.17
C ARG A 892 -39.68 25.72 3.40
N ASP A 893 -40.59 26.38 2.67
CA ASP A 893 -42.03 26.11 2.76
C ASP A 893 -42.36 24.68 2.24
N PHE A 894 -41.67 24.23 1.19
CA PHE A 894 -41.75 22.87 0.68
C PHE A 894 -41.26 21.85 1.72
N ASN A 895 -40.08 22.05 2.31
CA ASN A 895 -39.54 21.14 3.32
C ASN A 895 -40.41 21.05 4.57
N LYS A 896 -41.04 22.15 4.98
CA LYS A 896 -42.01 22.19 6.09
C LYS A 896 -43.25 21.35 5.76
N SER A 897 -43.76 21.44 4.53
CA SER A 897 -44.92 20.67 4.08
C SER A 897 -44.65 19.18 4.02
N VAL A 898 -43.46 18.79 3.55
CA VAL A 898 -43.00 17.39 3.49
C VAL A 898 -42.83 16.80 4.90
N ARG A 899 -42.22 17.55 5.84
CA ARG A 899 -42.06 17.10 7.24
C ARG A 899 -43.38 16.96 7.98
N ALA A 900 -44.35 17.83 7.69
CA ALA A 900 -45.70 17.70 8.25
C ALA A 900 -46.41 16.39 7.83
N GLN A 901 -46.04 15.82 6.66
CA GLN A 901 -46.66 14.60 6.13
C GLN A 901 -45.94 13.31 6.55
N PHE A 902 -44.60 13.28 6.50
CA PHE A 902 -43.81 12.08 6.78
C PHE A 902 -43.21 12.04 8.19
N GLY A 903 -43.18 13.18 8.90
CA GLY A 903 -42.44 13.35 10.15
C GLY A 903 -41.06 13.98 9.91
N GLU A 904 -40.51 14.60 10.96
CA GLU A 904 -39.33 15.47 10.85
C GLU A 904 -38.05 14.74 10.41
N GLU A 905 -37.86 13.49 10.85
CA GLU A 905 -36.65 12.70 10.53
C GLU A 905 -36.94 11.45 9.70
N ALA A 906 -38.20 11.17 9.35
CA ALA A 906 -38.56 9.91 8.70
C ALA A 906 -37.89 9.72 7.32
N ILE A 907 -37.76 10.80 6.53
CA ILE A 907 -37.06 10.77 5.24
C ILE A 907 -35.55 10.58 5.45
N LEU A 908 -34.98 11.17 6.50
CA LEU A 908 -33.56 11.06 6.82
C LEU A 908 -33.20 9.66 7.33
N HIS A 909 -34.06 9.06 8.17
CA HIS A 909 -33.92 7.70 8.67
C HIS A 909 -34.11 6.65 7.58
N HIS A 910 -35.01 6.89 6.61
CA HIS A 910 -35.17 6.01 5.45
C HIS A 910 -33.94 6.07 4.52
N GLY A 911 -33.29 7.23 4.43
CA GLY A 911 -32.08 7.41 3.63
C GLY A 911 -32.36 7.81 2.17
N SER A 912 -31.31 7.93 1.36
CA SER A 912 -31.37 8.44 -0.01
C SER A 912 -32.03 7.50 -1.03
N HIS A 913 -32.35 6.26 -0.65
CA HIS A 913 -32.94 5.24 -1.53
C HIS A 913 -34.45 5.42 -1.64
N ALA A 914 -35.00 5.36 -2.87
CA ALA A 914 -36.44 5.53 -3.09
C ALA A 914 -37.26 4.46 -2.34
N PRO A 915 -38.31 4.85 -1.59
CA PRO A 915 -39.11 3.93 -0.81
C PRO A 915 -39.98 3.04 -1.69
N THR A 916 -40.06 1.76 -1.39
CA THR A 916 -41.01 0.83 -2.03
C THR A 916 -42.40 0.92 -1.38
N SER A 917 -43.43 0.39 -2.04
CA SER A 917 -44.82 0.38 -1.51
C SER A 917 -44.95 -0.30 -0.14
N GLU A 918 -44.01 -1.15 0.26
CA GLU A 918 -43.99 -1.84 1.56
C GLU A 918 -43.17 -1.11 2.64
N SER A 919 -42.47 -0.04 2.27
CA SER A 919 -41.60 0.74 3.16
C SER A 919 -42.39 1.35 4.31
N VAL A 920 -41.84 1.26 5.53
CA VAL A 920 -42.51 1.69 6.77
C VAL A 920 -42.97 3.15 6.69
N LEU A 921 -42.22 4.04 6.04
CA LEU A 921 -42.61 5.45 5.90
C LEU A 921 -43.82 5.67 4.98
N LEU A 922 -44.09 4.76 4.04
CA LEU A 922 -45.22 4.84 3.11
C LEU A 922 -46.47 4.09 3.62
N ARG A 923 -46.34 3.29 4.68
CA ARG A 923 -47.47 2.57 5.29
C ARG A 923 -48.49 3.56 5.86
N GLY A 924 -49.73 3.46 5.40
CA GLY A 924 -50.82 4.33 5.82
C GLY A 924 -50.89 5.68 5.10
N GLN A 925 -49.99 5.96 4.15
CA GLN A 925 -50.07 7.13 3.25
C GLN A 925 -51.07 6.91 2.10
N SER A 926 -51.61 7.98 1.51
CA SER A 926 -52.50 7.85 0.34
C SER A 926 -51.72 7.44 -0.91
N SER A 927 -52.41 6.87 -1.90
CA SER A 927 -51.84 6.46 -3.19
C SER A 927 -51.05 7.59 -3.87
N GLU A 928 -51.55 8.82 -3.78
CA GLU A 928 -50.94 10.00 -4.40
C GLU A 928 -49.61 10.36 -3.73
N TRP A 929 -49.53 10.26 -2.39
CA TRP A 929 -48.29 10.52 -1.65
C TRP A 929 -47.26 9.40 -1.82
N GLN A 930 -47.70 8.16 -2.01
CA GLN A 930 -46.82 7.04 -2.30
C GLN A 930 -46.13 7.22 -3.66
N SER A 931 -46.91 7.51 -4.71
CA SER A 931 -46.37 7.81 -6.05
C SER A 931 -45.49 9.06 -6.04
N PHE A 932 -45.92 10.13 -5.37
CA PHE A 932 -45.14 11.36 -5.26
C PHE A 932 -43.77 11.13 -4.60
N ALA A 933 -43.74 10.38 -3.49
CA ALA A 933 -42.49 10.08 -2.79
C ALA A 933 -41.56 9.20 -3.64
N GLN A 934 -42.10 8.20 -4.32
CA GLN A 934 -41.34 7.31 -5.20
C GLN A 934 -40.70 8.06 -6.36
N GLU A 935 -41.45 8.94 -7.02
CA GLU A 935 -40.99 9.69 -8.19
C GLU A 935 -39.98 10.79 -7.84
N ASN A 936 -40.10 11.39 -6.65
CA ASN A 936 -39.36 12.61 -6.30
C ASN A 936 -38.34 12.41 -5.17
N TRP A 937 -38.05 11.16 -4.80
CA TRP A 937 -37.31 10.84 -3.58
C TRP A 937 -35.95 11.53 -3.46
N GLN A 938 -35.18 11.58 -4.54
CA GLN A 938 -33.86 12.24 -4.53
C GLN A 938 -33.96 13.73 -4.20
N THR A 939 -34.98 14.41 -4.71
CA THR A 939 -35.25 15.82 -4.44
C THR A 939 -35.71 16.01 -3.00
N LEU A 940 -36.59 15.13 -2.51
CA LEU A 940 -37.07 15.14 -1.12
C LEU A 940 -35.93 14.93 -0.13
N PHE A 941 -35.11 13.90 -0.32
CA PHE A 941 -33.98 13.59 0.55
C PHE A 941 -32.92 14.69 0.55
N ALA A 942 -32.49 15.17 -0.63
CA ALA A 942 -31.47 16.21 -0.72
C ALA A 942 -31.92 17.53 -0.09
N ALA A 943 -33.21 17.90 -0.23
CA ALA A 943 -33.77 19.09 0.36
C ALA A 943 -33.87 18.99 1.90
N GLN A 944 -34.31 17.84 2.44
CA GLN A 944 -34.37 17.59 3.89
C GLN A 944 -32.97 17.53 4.52
N TRP A 945 -32.02 16.85 3.86
CA TRP A 945 -30.64 16.74 4.32
C TRP A 945 -29.92 18.09 4.37
N ALA A 946 -30.12 18.94 3.35
CA ALA A 946 -29.57 20.29 3.32
C ALA A 946 -30.03 21.14 4.52
N GLU A 947 -31.30 21.02 4.89
CA GLU A 947 -31.86 21.75 6.03
C GLU A 947 -31.38 21.21 7.37
N HIS A 948 -31.34 19.88 7.54
CA HIS A 948 -30.80 19.23 8.74
C HIS A 948 -29.33 19.60 8.99
N LYS A 949 -28.49 19.66 7.95
CA LYS A 949 -27.08 20.06 8.08
C LYS A 949 -26.88 21.56 8.36
N THR A 950 -27.83 22.42 7.99
CA THR A 950 -27.77 23.86 8.29
C THR A 950 -28.34 24.21 9.66
N THR A 951 -29.28 23.43 10.19
CA THR A 951 -29.80 23.60 11.56
C THR A 951 -28.84 23.11 12.65
N LEU A 952 -28.01 22.08 12.37
CA LEU A 952 -27.02 21.54 13.31
C LEU A 952 -25.77 22.42 13.54
N GLN A 953 -25.54 23.45 12.73
CA GLN A 953 -24.43 24.40 12.90
C GLN A 953 -24.84 25.80 12.41
N PRO A 954 -25.15 26.78 13.30
CA PRO A 954 -25.22 28.17 12.87
C PRO A 954 -23.80 28.62 12.49
N LEU A 955 -23.58 28.88 11.21
CA LEU A 955 -22.31 29.42 10.71
C LEU A 955 -22.10 30.85 11.25
N LYS A 956 -20.88 31.16 11.68
CA LYS A 956 -20.51 32.53 12.11
C LYS A 956 -20.45 33.43 10.87
N ALA A 957 -20.85 34.70 11.01
CA ALA A 957 -20.93 35.69 9.92
C ALA A 957 -19.63 35.88 9.11
N GLN A 958 -18.49 35.38 9.60
CA GLN A 958 -17.18 35.44 8.96
C GLN A 958 -16.98 34.38 7.86
N ASP A 959 -17.79 33.32 7.86
CA ASP A 959 -17.73 32.23 6.87
C ASP A 959 -18.52 32.53 5.58
N VAL A 960 -19.23 33.67 5.54
CA VAL A 960 -19.96 34.17 4.37
C VAL A 960 -19.28 35.44 3.86
N ARG A 961 -18.16 35.29 3.17
CA ARG A 961 -17.69 36.29 2.20
C ARG A 961 -17.97 35.79 0.79
N ALA A 962 -19.22 35.92 0.37
CA ALA A 962 -19.50 36.34 -1.00
C ALA A 962 -19.51 37.88 -0.99
N PRO A 963 -19.15 38.56 -2.10
CA PRO A 963 -19.12 40.02 -2.12
C PRO A 963 -20.55 40.54 -1.89
N LEU A 964 -20.81 41.04 -0.69
CA LEU A 964 -21.87 41.99 -0.44
C LEU A 964 -21.52 43.23 -1.26
N LEU A 965 -22.21 43.39 -2.39
CA LEU A 965 -22.42 44.72 -2.96
C LEU A 965 -23.02 45.58 -1.84
N PRO A 966 -22.48 46.79 -1.58
CA PRO A 966 -23.01 47.63 -0.53
C PRO A 966 -24.45 48.07 -0.88
N ASP A 967 -25.38 47.77 0.02
CA ASP A 967 -26.67 48.46 0.09
C ASP A 967 -26.42 49.92 0.43
N THR A 968 -26.23 50.73 -0.60
CA THR A 968 -26.58 52.16 -0.58
C THR A 968 -27.79 52.32 -1.49
N PRO A 969 -28.93 52.85 -0.99
CA PRO A 969 -30.06 53.16 -1.85
C PRO A 969 -29.65 54.38 -2.67
N THR A 970 -29.15 54.12 -3.88
CA THR A 970 -29.12 55.14 -4.92
C THR A 970 -30.09 54.70 -5.99
N GLU A 971 -31.22 55.40 -6.04
CA GLU A 971 -32.09 55.45 -7.21
C GLU A 971 -31.22 55.75 -8.44
N LYS A 972 -30.84 54.71 -9.18
CA LYS A 972 -30.50 54.82 -10.59
C LYS A 972 -31.20 53.70 -11.32
N VAL A 973 -32.36 54.07 -11.87
CA VAL A 973 -33.10 53.36 -12.90
C VAL A 973 -32.10 52.74 -13.89
N ARG A 974 -31.95 51.42 -13.87
CA ARG A 974 -31.29 50.69 -14.96
C ARG A 974 -32.30 50.58 -16.10
N PRO A 975 -31.93 50.94 -17.35
CA PRO A 975 -32.80 50.69 -18.49
C PRO A 975 -32.96 49.18 -18.70
N PRO A 976 -34.11 48.71 -19.20
CA PRO A 976 -34.34 47.28 -19.44
C PRO A 976 -33.35 46.76 -20.49
N MET A 977 -32.52 45.77 -20.12
CA MET A 977 -31.68 45.08 -21.10
C MET A 977 -32.59 44.30 -22.05
N SER A 978 -32.45 44.55 -23.34
CA SER A 978 -33.07 43.78 -24.42
C SER A 978 -32.67 42.31 -24.30
N ASP A 979 -33.64 41.40 -24.23
CA ASP A 979 -33.40 39.96 -24.20
C ASP A 979 -32.59 39.54 -25.46
N PRO A 980 -31.41 38.90 -25.32
CA PRO A 980 -30.56 38.60 -26.47
C PRO A 980 -31.24 37.62 -27.41
N LYS A 981 -31.17 37.92 -28.73
CA LYS A 981 -31.77 37.10 -29.80
C LYS A 981 -31.18 35.69 -29.81
N ILE A 982 -31.96 34.70 -30.23
CA ILE A 982 -31.48 33.32 -30.37
C ILE A 982 -30.49 33.24 -31.54
N LEU A 983 -29.30 32.68 -31.29
CA LEU A 983 -28.25 32.48 -32.29
C LEU A 983 -28.37 31.12 -32.97
N ILE A 984 -28.67 30.05 -32.19
CA ILE A 984 -28.97 28.71 -32.70
C ILE A 984 -30.21 28.16 -32.02
N GLU A 985 -31.22 27.80 -32.81
CA GLU A 985 -32.48 27.24 -32.31
C GLU A 985 -32.30 25.89 -31.63
N GLY A 986 -33.15 25.60 -30.65
CA GLY A 986 -33.22 24.29 -30.02
C GLY A 986 -34.04 23.30 -30.85
N VAL A 987 -33.60 22.05 -30.99
CA VAL A 987 -34.36 20.99 -31.69
C VAL A 987 -34.99 20.06 -30.66
N ARG A 988 -36.30 20.20 -30.46
CA ARG A 988 -37.03 19.41 -29.44
C ARG A 988 -37.44 18.02 -29.93
N ASP A 989 -37.56 17.83 -31.25
CA ASP A 989 -38.14 16.62 -31.86
C ASP A 989 -37.09 15.67 -32.47
N MET A 990 -35.91 15.55 -31.86
CA MET A 990 -34.92 14.58 -32.32
C MET A 990 -35.40 13.16 -31.95
N PRO A 991 -35.50 12.21 -32.91
CA PRO A 991 -36.04 10.87 -32.65
C PRO A 991 -35.09 10.01 -31.80
N ALA A 992 -35.65 9.10 -30.99
CA ALA A 992 -34.89 8.08 -30.27
C ALA A 992 -34.33 7.04 -31.24
N ILE A 993 -33.23 6.37 -30.86
CA ILE A 993 -32.70 5.23 -31.63
C ILE A 993 -33.68 4.05 -31.44
N ALA A 994 -34.09 3.42 -32.55
CA ALA A 994 -34.93 2.23 -32.48
C ALA A 994 -34.20 1.08 -31.74
N PRO A 995 -34.85 0.35 -30.83
CA PRO A 995 -34.20 -0.69 -30.02
C PRO A 995 -33.41 -1.74 -30.83
N GLU A 996 -33.95 -2.16 -31.98
CA GLU A 996 -33.28 -3.12 -32.87
C GLU A 996 -31.98 -2.56 -33.47
N ARG A 997 -31.98 -1.27 -33.84
CA ARG A 997 -30.77 -0.60 -34.35
C ARG A 997 -29.74 -0.39 -33.23
N LEU A 998 -30.20 -0.11 -32.03
CA LEU A 998 -29.34 0.13 -30.87
C LEU A 998 -28.56 -1.14 -30.49
N ARG A 999 -29.20 -2.30 -30.50
CA ARG A 999 -28.55 -3.59 -30.24
C ARG A 999 -27.55 -3.99 -31.31
N VAL A 1000 -27.88 -3.78 -32.58
CA VAL A 1000 -26.94 -4.03 -33.68
C VAL A 1000 -25.71 -3.13 -33.56
N GLN A 1001 -25.90 -1.84 -33.23
CA GLN A 1001 -24.80 -0.91 -32.99
C GLN A 1001 -23.94 -1.30 -31.77
N ALA A 1002 -24.57 -1.77 -30.69
CA ALA A 1002 -23.86 -2.22 -29.50
C ALA A 1002 -23.00 -3.47 -29.78
N ALA A 1003 -23.55 -4.46 -30.49
CA ALA A 1003 -22.83 -5.67 -30.85
C ALA A 1003 -21.68 -5.45 -31.84
N GLN A 1004 -21.74 -4.37 -32.64
CA GLN A 1004 -20.69 -3.98 -33.60
C GLN A 1004 -19.73 -2.92 -33.06
N HIS A 1005 -19.90 -2.50 -31.80
CA HIS A 1005 -19.07 -1.44 -31.22
C HIS A 1005 -17.62 -1.94 -31.05
N PRO A 1006 -16.59 -1.11 -31.31
CA PRO A 1006 -15.19 -1.52 -31.20
C PRO A 1006 -14.80 -2.09 -29.83
N SER A 1007 -15.47 -1.67 -28.75
CA SER A 1007 -15.25 -2.22 -27.39
C SER A 1007 -15.59 -3.71 -27.26
N MET A 1008 -16.32 -4.29 -28.22
CA MET A 1008 -16.69 -5.71 -28.22
C MET A 1008 -15.56 -6.62 -28.72
N GLU A 1009 -14.56 -6.08 -29.42
CA GLU A 1009 -13.48 -6.86 -30.04
C GLU A 1009 -12.74 -7.80 -29.05
N PRO A 1010 -12.33 -7.37 -27.85
CA PRO A 1010 -11.62 -8.24 -26.91
C PRO A 1010 -12.48 -9.39 -26.38
N VAL A 1011 -13.76 -9.11 -26.14
CA VAL A 1011 -14.72 -10.07 -25.59
C VAL A 1011 -15.06 -11.14 -26.65
N ILE A 1012 -15.24 -10.71 -27.90
CA ILE A 1012 -15.47 -11.60 -29.06
C ILE A 1012 -14.22 -12.43 -29.36
N ALA A 1013 -13.01 -11.86 -29.31
CA ALA A 1013 -11.77 -12.60 -29.54
C ALA A 1013 -11.58 -13.76 -28.54
N THR A 1014 -11.88 -13.50 -27.26
CA THR A 1014 -11.82 -14.52 -26.22
C THR A 1014 -12.89 -15.61 -26.43
N ALA A 1015 -14.09 -15.25 -26.87
CA ALA A 1015 -15.13 -16.21 -27.21
C ALA A 1015 -14.70 -17.13 -28.37
N LYS A 1016 -14.00 -16.58 -29.37
CA LYS A 1016 -13.47 -17.33 -30.52
C LYS A 1016 -12.38 -18.32 -30.13
N ASP A 1017 -11.48 -17.95 -29.21
CA ASP A 1017 -10.44 -18.87 -28.70
C ASP A 1017 -11.06 -20.09 -28.01
N ILE A 1018 -12.02 -19.86 -27.11
CA ILE A 1018 -12.71 -20.96 -26.41
C ILE A 1018 -13.54 -21.80 -27.40
N ALA A 1019 -14.24 -21.16 -28.33
CA ALA A 1019 -14.98 -21.84 -29.40
C ALA A 1019 -14.05 -22.71 -30.27
N GLY A 1020 -12.80 -22.30 -30.47
CA GLY A 1020 -11.77 -23.04 -31.21
C GLY A 1020 -11.48 -24.43 -30.65
N ARG A 1021 -11.75 -24.65 -29.36
CA ARG A 1021 -11.58 -25.96 -28.70
C ARG A 1021 -12.84 -26.83 -28.78
N ILE A 1022 -13.97 -26.27 -29.18
CA ILE A 1022 -15.29 -26.94 -29.14
C ILE A 1022 -15.82 -27.22 -30.55
N TYR A 1023 -15.79 -26.22 -31.44
CA TYR A 1023 -16.46 -26.26 -32.74
C TYR A 1023 -15.48 -26.44 -33.90
N VAL A 1024 -15.93 -27.11 -34.96
CA VAL A 1024 -15.18 -27.26 -36.22
C VAL A 1024 -14.99 -25.90 -36.90
N GLN A 1025 -15.98 -25.01 -36.80
CA GLN A 1025 -15.94 -23.64 -37.36
C GLN A 1025 -16.17 -22.60 -36.24
N PRO A 1026 -15.11 -22.21 -35.50
CA PRO A 1026 -15.25 -21.38 -34.31
C PRO A 1026 -15.75 -19.96 -34.60
N ASP A 1027 -15.32 -19.35 -35.71
CA ASP A 1027 -15.79 -18.02 -36.10
C ASP A 1027 -17.30 -18.00 -36.34
N ARG A 1028 -17.82 -18.99 -37.08
CA ARG A 1028 -19.26 -19.10 -37.35
C ARG A 1028 -20.09 -19.41 -36.11
N ALA A 1029 -19.54 -20.17 -35.17
CA ALA A 1029 -20.19 -20.45 -33.90
C ALA A 1029 -20.37 -19.17 -33.07
N VAL A 1030 -19.34 -18.32 -33.01
CA VAL A 1030 -19.40 -17.03 -32.31
C VAL A 1030 -20.26 -16.01 -33.06
N GLU A 1031 -20.25 -15.99 -34.40
CA GLU A 1031 -21.18 -15.15 -35.18
C GLU A 1031 -22.65 -15.48 -34.88
N ARG A 1032 -22.99 -16.78 -34.84
CA ARG A 1032 -24.35 -17.23 -34.47
C ARG A 1032 -24.68 -16.91 -33.02
N LEU A 1033 -23.70 -16.94 -32.12
CA LEU A 1033 -23.87 -16.53 -30.73
C LEU A 1033 -24.26 -15.04 -30.65
N VAL A 1034 -23.52 -14.18 -31.34
CA VAL A 1034 -23.77 -12.73 -31.37
C VAL A 1034 -25.10 -12.41 -32.05
N ASP A 1035 -25.46 -13.10 -33.14
CA ASP A 1035 -26.77 -12.94 -33.81
C ASP A 1035 -27.95 -13.27 -32.88
N ARG A 1036 -27.83 -14.27 -32.00
CA ARG A 1036 -28.86 -14.57 -30.99
C ARG A 1036 -29.08 -13.42 -30.01
N PHE A 1037 -28.01 -12.77 -29.56
CA PHE A 1037 -28.09 -11.59 -28.72
C PHE A 1037 -28.65 -10.37 -29.48
N GLN A 1038 -28.27 -10.17 -30.75
CA GLN A 1038 -28.83 -9.12 -31.60
C GLN A 1038 -30.35 -9.29 -31.79
N ARG A 1039 -30.85 -10.52 -31.86
CA ARG A 1039 -32.28 -10.86 -31.92
C ARG A 1039 -32.98 -10.81 -30.56
N GLY A 1040 -32.27 -10.45 -29.50
CA GLY A 1040 -32.80 -10.17 -28.17
C GLY A 1040 -32.99 -11.36 -27.24
N GLN A 1041 -32.31 -12.47 -27.47
CA GLN A 1041 -32.24 -13.56 -26.50
C GLN A 1041 -31.38 -13.15 -25.30
N THR A 1042 -31.78 -13.54 -24.09
CA THR A 1042 -30.99 -13.25 -22.87
C THR A 1042 -29.87 -14.26 -22.70
N ALA A 1043 -28.81 -13.87 -21.97
CA ALA A 1043 -27.67 -14.73 -21.66
C ALA A 1043 -28.08 -16.07 -21.05
N ASP A 1044 -29.10 -16.08 -20.18
CA ASP A 1044 -29.62 -17.29 -19.54
C ASP A 1044 -30.24 -18.24 -20.57
N THR A 1045 -31.10 -17.73 -21.46
CA THR A 1045 -31.70 -18.56 -22.53
C THR A 1045 -30.65 -19.15 -23.48
N VAL A 1046 -29.64 -18.36 -23.85
CA VAL A 1046 -28.57 -18.81 -24.75
C VAL A 1046 -27.68 -19.85 -24.06
N SER A 1047 -27.37 -19.63 -22.78
CA SER A 1047 -26.59 -20.55 -21.95
C SER A 1047 -27.31 -21.87 -21.71
N GLU A 1048 -28.61 -21.84 -21.43
CA GLU A 1048 -29.43 -23.04 -21.25
C GLU A 1048 -29.53 -23.86 -22.54
N ALA A 1049 -29.71 -23.19 -23.68
CA ALA A 1049 -29.72 -23.85 -24.99
C ALA A 1049 -28.37 -24.51 -25.32
N LEU A 1050 -27.26 -23.84 -25.00
CA LEU A 1050 -25.90 -24.36 -25.18
C LEU A 1050 -25.58 -25.54 -24.27
N PHE A 1051 -26.06 -25.51 -23.03
CA PHE A 1051 -25.88 -26.60 -22.08
C PHE A 1051 -26.63 -27.87 -22.52
N ARG A 1052 -27.87 -27.71 -23.00
CA ARG A 1052 -28.72 -28.82 -23.46
C ARG A 1052 -28.25 -29.40 -24.78
N GLU A 1053 -27.91 -28.55 -25.75
CA GLU A 1053 -27.52 -28.97 -27.08
C GLU A 1053 -26.40 -28.09 -27.64
N PRO A 1054 -25.13 -28.45 -27.38
CA PRO A 1054 -23.98 -27.66 -27.79
C PRO A 1054 -23.87 -27.48 -29.31
N ALA A 1055 -24.40 -28.44 -30.09
CA ALA A 1055 -24.42 -28.39 -31.55
C ALA A 1055 -25.27 -27.24 -32.13
N THR A 1056 -26.07 -26.55 -31.30
CA THR A 1056 -26.95 -25.45 -31.73
C THR A 1056 -26.23 -24.22 -32.29
N LEU A 1057 -24.93 -24.06 -32.03
CA LEU A 1057 -24.11 -23.01 -32.65
C LEU A 1057 -23.27 -23.52 -33.83
N GLY A 1058 -23.01 -24.82 -33.94
CA GLY A 1058 -22.24 -25.42 -35.03
C GLY A 1058 -21.77 -26.84 -34.71
N ASP A 1059 -21.16 -27.50 -35.69
CA ASP A 1059 -20.68 -28.87 -35.53
C ASP A 1059 -19.56 -28.93 -34.47
N VAL A 1060 -19.75 -29.77 -33.45
CA VAL A 1060 -18.76 -30.03 -32.39
C VAL A 1060 -17.66 -30.93 -32.94
N LYS A 1061 -16.39 -30.65 -32.60
CA LYS A 1061 -15.24 -31.44 -33.03
C LYS A 1061 -15.38 -32.91 -32.61
N GLY A 1062 -14.91 -33.83 -33.46
CA GLY A 1062 -14.96 -35.26 -33.18
C GLY A 1062 -16.31 -35.96 -33.36
N THR A 1063 -17.36 -35.28 -33.84
CA THR A 1063 -18.67 -35.91 -34.08
C THR A 1063 -18.62 -36.83 -35.31
N SER A 1064 -18.79 -38.15 -35.13
CA SER A 1064 -18.83 -39.12 -36.24
C SER A 1064 -20.23 -39.20 -36.88
N ARG A 1065 -20.33 -39.63 -38.15
CA ARG A 1065 -21.61 -39.81 -38.89
C ARG A 1065 -22.64 -40.75 -38.22
N LEU A 1066 -22.23 -41.47 -37.17
CA LEU A 1066 -23.07 -42.41 -36.42
C LEU A 1066 -23.38 -41.94 -34.98
N GLY A 1067 -23.00 -40.72 -34.59
CA GLY A 1067 -23.29 -40.16 -33.26
C GLY A 1067 -22.50 -40.78 -32.10
N ILE A 1068 -21.44 -41.55 -32.41
CA ILE A 1068 -20.58 -42.18 -31.40
C ILE A 1068 -19.43 -41.22 -31.07
N ALA A 1069 -19.33 -40.84 -29.80
CA ALA A 1069 -18.32 -39.91 -29.31
C ALA A 1069 -16.92 -40.51 -29.30
N ASN A 1070 -16.04 -39.96 -30.13
CA ASN A 1070 -14.61 -40.27 -30.11
C ASN A 1070 -13.89 -39.46 -29.01
N ALA A 1071 -12.60 -39.72 -28.79
CA ALA A 1071 -11.80 -39.03 -27.77
C ALA A 1071 -11.77 -37.50 -27.96
N GLU A 1072 -11.78 -37.03 -29.21
CA GLU A 1072 -11.78 -35.61 -29.57
C GLU A 1072 -13.10 -34.93 -29.18
N GLN A 1073 -14.25 -35.59 -29.35
CA GLN A 1073 -15.54 -35.06 -28.93
C GLN A 1073 -15.64 -34.97 -27.41
N ARG A 1074 -15.12 -35.96 -26.66
CA ARG A 1074 -15.11 -35.90 -25.19
C ARG A 1074 -14.27 -34.73 -24.68
N GLU A 1075 -13.15 -34.44 -25.33
CA GLU A 1075 -12.30 -33.31 -24.98
C GLU A 1075 -12.98 -31.97 -25.31
N ALA A 1076 -13.60 -31.86 -26.49
CA ALA A 1076 -14.38 -30.66 -26.87
C ALA A 1076 -15.51 -30.36 -25.87
N LEU A 1077 -16.22 -31.39 -25.40
CA LEU A 1077 -17.33 -31.22 -24.45
C LEU A 1077 -16.88 -30.71 -23.06
N LYS A 1078 -15.63 -30.97 -22.63
CA LYS A 1078 -15.10 -30.46 -21.35
C LYS A 1078 -14.99 -28.93 -21.31
N HIS A 1079 -14.86 -28.29 -22.48
CA HIS A 1079 -14.72 -26.83 -22.57
C HIS A 1079 -16.06 -26.08 -22.60
N ILE A 1080 -17.20 -26.78 -22.67
CA ILE A 1080 -18.53 -26.18 -22.74
C ILE A 1080 -18.88 -25.32 -21.52
N PRO A 1081 -18.65 -25.75 -20.26
CA PRO A 1081 -18.95 -24.91 -19.10
C PRO A 1081 -18.21 -23.56 -19.14
N ALA A 1082 -16.95 -23.56 -19.57
CA ALA A 1082 -16.17 -22.34 -19.74
C ALA A 1082 -16.73 -21.45 -20.85
N PHE A 1083 -17.20 -22.04 -21.95
CA PHE A 1083 -17.83 -21.31 -23.06
C PHE A 1083 -19.20 -20.72 -22.68
N ILE A 1084 -19.97 -21.40 -21.84
CA ILE A 1084 -21.24 -20.89 -21.29
C ILE A 1084 -20.99 -19.70 -20.35
N GLN A 1085 -20.00 -19.80 -19.46
CA GLN A 1085 -19.63 -18.69 -18.60
C GLN A 1085 -19.21 -17.46 -19.42
N HIS A 1086 -18.47 -17.68 -20.51
CA HIS A 1086 -18.04 -16.59 -21.39
C HIS A 1086 -19.17 -16.03 -22.26
N THR A 1087 -20.16 -16.86 -22.62
CA THR A 1087 -21.38 -16.42 -23.31
C THR A 1087 -22.14 -15.38 -22.49
N SER A 1088 -22.22 -15.57 -21.17
CA SER A 1088 -22.85 -14.58 -20.27
C SER A 1088 -22.09 -13.25 -20.25
N LYS A 1089 -20.76 -13.28 -20.36
CA LYS A 1089 -19.92 -12.07 -20.48
C LYS A 1089 -20.16 -11.33 -21.80
N VAL A 1090 -20.33 -12.05 -22.91
CA VAL A 1090 -20.69 -11.46 -24.22
C VAL A 1090 -22.03 -10.73 -24.12
N GLY A 1091 -23.05 -11.37 -23.55
CA GLY A 1091 -24.37 -10.75 -23.36
C GLY A 1091 -24.31 -9.49 -22.50
N ALA A 1092 -23.65 -9.56 -21.34
CA ALA A 1092 -23.51 -8.41 -20.44
C ALA A 1092 -22.76 -7.23 -21.08
N ALA A 1093 -21.72 -7.50 -21.88
CA ALA A 1093 -20.97 -6.47 -22.58
C ALA A 1093 -21.80 -5.76 -23.68
N ILE A 1094 -22.67 -6.50 -24.38
CA ILE A 1094 -23.63 -5.93 -25.33
C ILE A 1094 -24.63 -5.05 -24.59
N ASP A 1095 -25.24 -5.53 -23.50
CA ASP A 1095 -26.23 -4.76 -22.73
C ASP A 1095 -25.63 -3.48 -22.13
N GLN A 1096 -24.39 -3.55 -21.63
CA GLN A 1096 -23.67 -2.39 -21.10
C GLN A 1096 -23.42 -1.34 -22.18
N THR A 1097 -22.95 -1.79 -23.35
CA THR A 1097 -22.65 -0.91 -24.49
C THR A 1097 -23.92 -0.32 -25.08
N GLU A 1098 -25.01 -1.09 -25.13
CA GLU A 1098 -26.36 -0.63 -25.50
C GLU A 1098 -26.79 0.54 -24.60
N GLY A 1099 -26.62 0.39 -23.28
CA GLY A 1099 -26.90 1.43 -22.29
C GLY A 1099 -26.05 2.69 -22.48
N GLN A 1100 -24.76 2.54 -22.80
CA GLN A 1100 -23.86 3.67 -23.06
C GLN A 1100 -24.26 4.45 -24.31
N ILE A 1101 -24.55 3.76 -25.42
CA ILE A 1101 -24.96 4.39 -26.69
C ILE A 1101 -26.28 5.13 -26.48
N LYS A 1102 -27.26 4.50 -25.80
CA LYS A 1102 -28.56 5.11 -25.49
C LYS A 1102 -28.41 6.36 -24.63
N SER A 1103 -27.67 6.26 -23.53
CA SER A 1103 -27.44 7.38 -22.62
C SER A 1103 -26.78 8.55 -23.34
N ARG A 1104 -25.77 8.29 -24.18
CA ARG A 1104 -25.08 9.34 -24.96
C ARG A 1104 -26.00 9.99 -26.00
N HIS A 1105 -26.86 9.20 -26.65
CA HIS A 1105 -27.85 9.73 -27.59
C HIS A 1105 -28.89 10.60 -26.89
N ASP A 1106 -29.41 10.15 -25.75
CA ASP A 1106 -30.41 10.90 -24.98
C ASP A 1106 -29.83 12.17 -24.34
N GLN A 1107 -28.56 12.15 -23.92
CA GLN A 1107 -27.83 13.35 -23.49
C GLN A 1107 -27.68 14.35 -24.64
N THR A 1108 -27.30 13.88 -25.84
CA THR A 1108 -27.22 14.71 -27.05
C THR A 1108 -28.59 15.32 -27.40
N ARG A 1109 -29.66 14.53 -27.32
CA ARG A 1109 -31.04 15.01 -27.54
C ARG A 1109 -31.44 16.11 -26.55
N ALA A 1110 -31.15 15.91 -25.27
CA ALA A 1110 -31.43 16.91 -24.24
C ALA A 1110 -30.61 18.20 -24.42
N ALA A 1111 -29.35 18.07 -24.86
CA ALA A 1111 -28.46 19.19 -25.08
C ALA A 1111 -28.86 20.04 -26.31
N ILE A 1112 -29.22 19.40 -27.43
CA ILE A 1112 -29.66 20.08 -28.66
C ILE A 1112 -31.04 20.74 -28.49
N ALA A 1113 -31.88 20.28 -27.56
CA ALA A 1113 -33.19 20.86 -27.28
C ALA A 1113 -33.13 22.30 -26.71
N VAL A 1114 -31.96 22.71 -26.19
CA VAL A 1114 -31.74 24.05 -25.61
C VAL A 1114 -31.19 25.00 -26.68
N PRO A 1115 -31.82 26.17 -26.91
CA PRO A 1115 -31.30 27.16 -27.86
C PRO A 1115 -30.03 27.84 -27.32
N ILE A 1116 -29.09 28.16 -28.21
CA ILE A 1116 -27.93 29.01 -27.89
C ILE A 1116 -28.33 30.46 -28.20
N ARG A 1117 -28.24 31.32 -27.20
CA ARG A 1117 -28.52 32.76 -27.33
C ARG A 1117 -27.29 33.51 -27.87
N ASP A 1118 -27.51 34.58 -28.63
CA ASP A 1118 -26.43 35.46 -29.10
C ASP A 1118 -25.91 36.33 -27.94
N LEU A 1119 -24.75 36.93 -28.13
CA LEU A 1119 -24.21 37.94 -27.22
C LEU A 1119 -24.96 39.26 -27.38
N SER A 1120 -25.19 39.99 -26.29
CA SER A 1120 -25.68 41.37 -26.30
C SER A 1120 -24.73 42.29 -27.06
N PRO A 1121 -25.20 43.42 -27.61
CA PRO A 1121 -24.32 44.41 -28.26
C PRO A 1121 -23.17 44.89 -27.36
N GLU A 1122 -23.41 44.94 -26.05
CA GLU A 1122 -22.43 45.32 -25.04
C GLU A 1122 -21.36 44.24 -24.85
N ALA A 1123 -21.76 42.97 -24.77
CA ALA A 1123 -20.82 41.85 -24.70
C ALA A 1123 -20.05 41.65 -26.01
N GLN A 1124 -20.65 41.94 -27.16
CA GLN A 1124 -19.95 41.93 -28.45
C GLN A 1124 -18.85 42.99 -28.51
N ARG A 1125 -19.15 44.23 -28.10
CA ARG A 1125 -18.14 45.29 -28.00
C ARG A 1125 -17.04 44.94 -26.99
N PHE A 1126 -17.41 44.37 -25.85
CA PHE A 1126 -16.45 43.90 -24.86
C PHE A 1126 -15.46 42.85 -25.45
N VAL A 1127 -15.95 41.90 -26.25
CA VAL A 1127 -15.09 40.92 -26.95
C VAL A 1127 -14.11 41.60 -27.91
N GLU A 1128 -14.52 42.67 -28.59
CA GLU A 1128 -13.64 43.46 -29.47
C GLU A 1128 -12.63 44.31 -28.67
N ASP A 1129 -13.07 44.92 -27.58
CA ASP A 1129 -12.23 45.73 -26.68
C ASP A 1129 -11.16 44.87 -25.98
N VAL A 1130 -11.48 43.63 -25.60
CA VAL A 1130 -10.49 42.67 -25.10
C VAL A 1130 -9.38 42.44 -26.13
N LYS A 1131 -9.74 42.28 -27.41
CA LYS A 1131 -8.77 42.04 -28.47
C LYS A 1131 -7.91 43.26 -28.75
N SER A 1132 -8.48 44.47 -28.63
CA SER A 1132 -7.72 45.71 -28.81
C SER A 1132 -6.74 45.94 -27.66
N VAL A 1133 -7.17 45.73 -26.42
CA VAL A 1133 -6.33 45.88 -25.21
C VAL A 1133 -5.22 44.83 -25.15
N ASP A 1134 -5.49 43.56 -25.51
CA ASP A 1134 -4.43 42.53 -25.52
C ASP A 1134 -3.31 42.85 -26.53
N LYS A 1135 -3.64 43.54 -27.63
CA LYS A 1135 -2.67 43.99 -28.66
C LYS A 1135 -1.87 45.25 -28.28
N MET A 1136 -2.24 45.95 -27.21
CA MET A 1136 -1.47 47.11 -26.75
C MET A 1136 -0.06 46.68 -26.29
N PRO A 1137 0.97 47.54 -26.46
CA PRO A 1137 2.29 47.30 -25.89
C PRO A 1137 2.22 47.19 -24.36
N ASN A 1138 3.07 46.33 -23.78
CA ASN A 1138 3.07 46.12 -22.33
C ASN A 1138 3.55 47.40 -21.61
N GLY A 1139 2.79 47.86 -20.62
CA GLY A 1139 3.09 49.06 -19.84
C GLY A 1139 1.89 49.51 -18.98
N ASP A 1140 2.06 50.62 -18.28
CA ASP A 1140 1.05 51.16 -17.34
C ASP A 1140 -0.29 51.48 -18.02
N GLU A 1141 -0.27 51.93 -19.26
CA GLU A 1141 -1.48 52.22 -20.03
C GLU A 1141 -2.29 50.95 -20.32
N LYS A 1142 -1.62 49.87 -20.74
CA LYS A 1142 -2.27 48.57 -20.94
C LYS A 1142 -2.83 48.03 -19.63
N LEU A 1143 -2.10 48.17 -18.52
CA LEU A 1143 -2.58 47.76 -17.19
C LEU A 1143 -3.82 48.52 -16.74
N ARG A 1144 -3.86 49.85 -16.96
CA ARG A 1144 -5.05 50.66 -16.67
C ARG A 1144 -6.23 50.28 -17.55
N ALA A 1145 -6.01 50.16 -18.86
CA ALA A 1145 -7.05 49.73 -19.80
C ALA A 1145 -7.59 48.34 -19.47
N SER A 1146 -6.71 47.40 -19.09
CA SER A 1146 -7.08 46.05 -18.67
C SER A 1146 -7.90 46.05 -17.38
N SER A 1147 -7.50 46.86 -16.39
CA SER A 1147 -8.23 46.99 -15.13
C SER A 1147 -9.62 47.59 -15.33
N GLU A 1148 -9.75 48.65 -16.14
CA GLU A 1148 -11.05 49.25 -16.47
C GLU A 1148 -11.94 48.29 -17.26
N LEU A 1149 -11.38 47.59 -18.26
CA LEU A 1149 -12.13 46.64 -19.06
C LEU A 1149 -12.69 45.50 -18.19
N LEU A 1150 -11.87 44.92 -17.30
CA LEU A 1150 -12.26 43.80 -16.45
C LEU A 1150 -13.27 44.17 -15.35
N LYS A 1151 -13.52 45.46 -15.09
CA LYS A 1151 -14.61 45.90 -14.19
C LYS A 1151 -16.00 45.63 -14.77
N ASN A 1152 -16.14 45.44 -16.08
CA ASN A 1152 -17.41 45.08 -16.71
C ASN A 1152 -17.73 43.59 -16.50
N GLY A 1153 -18.05 43.24 -15.25
CA GLY A 1153 -18.37 41.86 -14.85
C GLY A 1153 -19.63 41.31 -15.53
N ALA A 1154 -20.55 42.15 -16.00
CA ALA A 1154 -21.75 41.72 -16.71
C ALA A 1154 -21.41 41.13 -18.09
N ALA A 1155 -20.63 41.86 -18.90
CA ALA A 1155 -20.19 41.39 -20.22
C ALA A 1155 -19.26 40.16 -20.11
N LEU A 1156 -18.37 40.14 -19.12
CA LEU A 1156 -17.49 39.00 -18.86
C LEU A 1156 -18.26 37.72 -18.48
N ASN A 1157 -19.32 37.87 -17.67
CA ASN A 1157 -20.21 36.76 -17.34
C ASN A 1157 -20.99 36.27 -18.56
N GLU A 1158 -21.48 37.18 -19.41
CA GLU A 1158 -22.24 36.83 -20.61
C GLU A 1158 -21.39 36.06 -21.63
N VAL A 1159 -20.14 36.50 -21.88
CA VAL A 1159 -19.18 35.78 -22.74
C VAL A 1159 -18.88 34.38 -22.18
N SER A 1160 -18.75 34.25 -20.86
CA SER A 1160 -18.53 32.96 -20.20
C SER A 1160 -19.75 32.04 -20.30
N GLN A 1161 -20.96 32.58 -20.16
CA GLN A 1161 -22.22 31.84 -20.32
C GLN A 1161 -22.45 31.38 -21.76
N PHE A 1162 -22.07 32.20 -22.74
CA PHE A 1162 -22.11 31.83 -24.16
C PHE A 1162 -21.21 30.63 -24.45
N GLN A 1163 -19.96 30.66 -23.97
CA GLN A 1163 -19.04 29.51 -24.10
C GLN A 1163 -19.56 28.28 -23.37
N GLN A 1164 -20.15 28.45 -22.19
CA GLN A 1164 -20.73 27.34 -21.44
C GLN A 1164 -21.90 26.70 -22.20
N SER A 1165 -22.77 27.49 -22.82
CA SER A 1165 -23.89 27.00 -23.63
C SER A 1165 -23.43 26.16 -24.82
N LEU A 1166 -22.29 26.51 -25.42
CA LEU A 1166 -21.65 25.72 -26.49
C LEU A 1166 -21.04 24.42 -25.96
N ASN A 1167 -20.35 24.50 -24.83
CA ASN A 1167 -19.77 23.33 -24.17
C ASN A 1167 -20.85 22.33 -23.76
N ASP A 1168 -21.99 22.82 -23.28
CA ASP A 1168 -23.11 22.00 -22.86
C ASP A 1168 -23.81 21.34 -24.07
N ARG A 1169 -23.88 22.03 -25.22
CA ARG A 1169 -24.52 21.50 -26.44
C ARG A 1169 -23.63 20.57 -27.26
N TYR A 1170 -22.34 20.86 -27.38
CA TYR A 1170 -21.43 20.17 -28.30
C TYR A 1170 -20.26 19.46 -27.63
N GLY A 1171 -20.05 19.67 -26.32
CA GLY A 1171 -18.85 19.21 -25.62
C GLY A 1171 -17.73 20.27 -25.60
N ARG A 1172 -16.66 19.99 -24.85
CA ARG A 1172 -15.57 20.95 -24.63
C ARG A 1172 -14.49 20.83 -25.71
N GLY A 1173 -13.91 21.97 -26.08
CA GLY A 1173 -12.80 22.07 -27.02
C GLY A 1173 -13.22 22.47 -28.43
N ARG A 1174 -12.33 23.16 -29.15
CA ARG A 1174 -12.63 23.75 -30.46
C ARG A 1174 -13.04 22.69 -31.50
N ALA A 1175 -12.26 21.63 -31.64
CA ALA A 1175 -12.55 20.55 -32.60
C ALA A 1175 -13.87 19.82 -32.26
N THR A 1176 -14.15 19.60 -30.97
CA THR A 1176 -15.40 18.98 -30.50
C THR A 1176 -16.61 19.85 -30.81
N ILE A 1177 -16.51 21.16 -30.54
CA ILE A 1177 -17.57 22.13 -30.86
C ILE A 1177 -17.77 22.23 -32.37
N GLU A 1178 -16.70 22.23 -33.17
CA GLU A 1178 -16.77 22.25 -34.63
C GLU A 1178 -17.42 20.98 -35.20
N ALA A 1179 -17.05 19.80 -34.70
CA ALA A 1179 -17.62 18.52 -35.10
C ALA A 1179 -19.08 18.37 -34.67
N GLY A 1180 -19.41 18.73 -33.42
CA GLY A 1180 -20.77 18.70 -32.90
C GLY A 1180 -21.70 19.66 -33.62
N ARG A 1181 -21.24 20.88 -33.91
CA ARG A 1181 -21.96 21.87 -34.72
C ARG A 1181 -22.18 21.36 -36.15
N ALA A 1182 -21.20 20.68 -36.75
CA ALA A 1182 -21.32 20.15 -38.11
C ALA A 1182 -22.43 19.09 -38.25
N VAL A 1183 -22.82 18.43 -37.16
CA VAL A 1183 -23.93 17.47 -37.15
C VAL A 1183 -25.21 18.03 -36.51
N ASP A 1184 -25.22 19.29 -36.09
CA ASP A 1184 -26.38 19.94 -35.46
C ASP A 1184 -27.49 20.25 -36.49
N PRO A 1185 -28.70 19.68 -36.36
CA PRO A 1185 -29.77 19.87 -37.34
C PRO A 1185 -30.26 21.33 -37.44
N ALA A 1186 -30.24 22.09 -36.35
CA ALA A 1186 -30.65 23.50 -36.37
C ALA A 1186 -29.61 24.35 -37.09
N PHE A 1187 -28.32 24.11 -36.84
CA PHE A 1187 -27.25 24.79 -37.56
C PHE A 1187 -27.25 24.44 -39.05
N GLN A 1188 -27.44 23.16 -39.40
CA GLN A 1188 -27.44 22.72 -40.79
C GLN A 1188 -28.53 23.38 -41.64
N ARG A 1189 -29.70 23.64 -41.05
CA ARG A 1189 -30.85 24.28 -41.72
C ARG A 1189 -30.72 25.81 -41.91
N MET A 1190 -29.74 26.47 -41.28
CA MET A 1190 -29.54 27.93 -41.38
C MET A 1190 -29.08 28.38 -42.77
N LYS A 1191 -29.43 29.62 -43.14
CA LYS A 1191 -28.94 30.26 -44.38
C LYS A 1191 -27.44 30.58 -44.26
N PRO A 1192 -26.70 30.68 -45.38
CA PRO A 1192 -25.26 30.97 -45.34
C PRO A 1192 -24.86 32.24 -44.56
N ALA A 1193 -25.65 33.32 -44.65
CA ALA A 1193 -25.40 34.56 -43.92
C ALA A 1193 -25.57 34.43 -42.39
N GLU A 1194 -26.54 33.63 -41.95
CA GLU A 1194 -26.77 33.32 -40.53
C GLU A 1194 -25.64 32.44 -40.00
N LYS A 1195 -25.24 31.41 -40.76
CA LYS A 1195 -24.06 30.57 -40.44
C LYS A 1195 -22.80 31.41 -40.27
N ALA A 1196 -22.54 32.36 -41.17
CA ALA A 1196 -21.39 33.27 -41.07
C ALA A 1196 -21.42 34.15 -39.81
N THR A 1197 -22.61 34.57 -39.37
CA THR A 1197 -22.80 35.31 -38.12
C THR A 1197 -22.45 34.46 -36.91
N VAL A 1198 -22.95 33.21 -36.86
CA VAL A 1198 -22.61 32.24 -35.80
C VAL A 1198 -21.10 32.00 -35.75
N MET A 1199 -20.45 31.80 -36.90
CA MET A 1199 -18.99 31.60 -36.98
C MET A 1199 -18.22 32.80 -36.42
N THR A 1200 -18.62 34.01 -36.80
CA THR A 1200 -18.00 35.25 -36.32
C THR A 1200 -18.08 35.37 -34.80
N ARG A 1201 -19.23 35.01 -34.20
CA ARG A 1201 -19.41 35.03 -32.73
C ARG A 1201 -18.55 33.99 -32.03
N LEU A 1202 -18.49 32.77 -32.57
CA LEU A 1202 -17.68 31.67 -32.04
C LEU A 1202 -16.18 32.02 -32.03
N ASP A 1203 -15.65 32.46 -33.18
CA ASP A 1203 -14.25 32.86 -33.30
C ASP A 1203 -13.96 34.09 -32.43
N GLY A 1204 -14.93 35.00 -32.33
CA GLY A 1204 -14.93 36.14 -31.42
C GLY A 1204 -14.61 35.75 -29.97
N VAL A 1205 -15.44 34.88 -29.41
CA VAL A 1205 -15.33 34.42 -28.02
C VAL A 1205 -14.11 33.53 -27.80
N ALA A 1206 -13.84 32.60 -28.72
CA ALA A 1206 -12.71 31.67 -28.62
C ALA A 1206 -11.36 32.41 -28.55
N THR A 1207 -11.23 33.54 -29.23
CA THR A 1207 -10.02 34.38 -29.19
C THR A 1207 -9.97 35.31 -27.98
N ALA A 1208 -11.12 35.79 -27.49
CA ALA A 1208 -11.17 36.71 -26.34
C ALA A 1208 -10.95 36.01 -24.99
N LEU A 1209 -11.42 34.77 -24.78
CA LEU A 1209 -11.31 34.08 -23.49
C LEU A 1209 -9.85 33.89 -22.99
N PRO A 1210 -8.89 33.44 -23.83
CA PRO A 1210 -7.49 33.38 -23.43
C PRO A 1210 -6.90 34.76 -23.11
N ALA A 1211 -7.26 35.78 -23.89
CA ALA A 1211 -6.84 37.15 -23.67
C ALA A 1211 -7.37 37.71 -22.34
N ILE A 1212 -8.65 37.48 -22.01
CA ILE A 1212 -9.25 37.85 -20.71
C ILE A 1212 -8.45 37.25 -19.55
N LYS A 1213 -8.14 35.95 -19.63
CA LYS A 1213 -7.38 35.25 -18.57
C LYS A 1213 -5.97 35.83 -18.40
N LYS A 1214 -5.31 36.16 -19.51
CA LYS A 1214 -3.99 36.82 -19.53
C LYS A 1214 -4.05 38.22 -18.90
N LEU A 1215 -5.03 39.05 -19.28
CA LEU A 1215 -5.22 40.39 -18.71
C LEU A 1215 -5.55 40.34 -17.21
N GLN A 1216 -6.40 39.40 -16.77
CA GLN A 1216 -6.70 39.19 -15.35
C GLN A 1216 -5.45 38.84 -14.53
N THR A 1217 -4.58 38.00 -15.09
CA THR A 1217 -3.33 37.61 -14.44
C THR A 1217 -2.37 38.80 -14.32
N GLN A 1218 -2.26 39.63 -15.36
CA GLN A 1218 -1.42 40.83 -15.35
C GLN A 1218 -1.90 41.87 -14.33
N VAL A 1219 -3.21 42.09 -14.23
CA VAL A 1219 -3.79 43.01 -13.23
C VAL A 1219 -3.55 42.48 -11.81
N GLN A 1220 -3.79 41.19 -11.55
CA GLN A 1220 -3.55 40.58 -10.23
C GLN A 1220 -2.08 40.62 -9.80
N GLN A 1221 -1.14 40.40 -10.73
CA GLN A 1221 0.28 40.49 -10.44
C GLN A 1221 0.69 41.91 -10.05
N HIS A 1222 0.16 42.92 -10.74
CA HIS A 1222 0.43 44.32 -10.46
C HIS A 1222 -0.24 44.81 -9.15
N GLU A 1223 -1.43 44.32 -8.81
CA GLU A 1223 -2.06 44.62 -7.51
C GLU A 1223 -1.25 44.03 -6.34
N ARG A 1224 -0.75 42.78 -6.50
CA ARG A 1224 0.09 42.13 -5.48
C ARG A 1224 1.44 42.84 -5.27
N SER A 1225 2.08 43.34 -6.32
CA SER A 1225 3.33 44.09 -6.18
C SER A 1225 3.13 45.44 -5.47
N ARG A 1226 1.96 46.07 -5.65
CA ARG A 1226 1.57 47.29 -4.93
C ARG A 1226 1.31 47.07 -3.45
N ASP A 1227 0.71 45.94 -3.08
CA ASP A 1227 0.45 45.59 -1.68
C ASP A 1227 1.75 45.22 -0.93
N LEU A 1228 2.71 44.59 -1.60
CA LEU A 1228 4.05 44.32 -1.05
C LEU A 1228 4.84 45.62 -0.80
N GLY A 1229 4.67 46.65 -1.64
CA GLY A 1229 5.29 47.96 -1.44
C GLY A 1229 4.65 48.83 -0.34
N LYS A 1230 3.43 48.50 0.11
CA LYS A 1230 2.74 49.20 1.21
C LYS A 1230 2.89 48.50 2.56
N ALA A 1231 3.18 47.19 2.57
CA ALA A 1231 3.35 46.40 3.79
C ALA A 1231 4.68 46.63 4.52
N SER A 1232 5.72 47.17 3.85
CA SER A 1232 7.01 47.50 4.48
C SER A 1232 7.02 48.81 5.28
N GLY A 1233 5.93 49.60 5.24
CA GLY A 1233 5.89 50.95 5.80
C GLY A 1233 5.00 51.17 7.03
N ARG A 1234 4.41 50.13 7.64
CA ARG A 1234 3.56 50.29 8.84
C ARG A 1234 3.86 49.24 9.90
N GLY A 1235 4.78 49.61 10.81
CA GLY A 1235 4.73 49.43 12.27
C GLY A 1235 4.62 47.99 12.81
N ILE A 1236 5.54 47.48 13.62
CA ILE A 1236 5.99 48.09 14.91
C ILE A 1236 4.76 48.62 15.66
N GLU A 1237 4.44 47.95 16.78
CA GLU A 1237 3.26 48.07 17.65
C GLU A 1237 2.03 47.20 17.28
N ARG A 1238 2.11 45.89 17.60
CA ARG A 1238 1.14 45.18 18.45
C ARG A 1238 1.59 43.77 18.81
#